data_AF-A0A2S5K842-F1
#
_entry.id   AF-A0A2S5K842-F1
#
_cell.length_a   1.000
_cell.length_b   1.000
_cell.length_c   1.000
_cell.angle_alpha   90.00
_cell.angle_beta   90.00
_cell.angle_gamma   90.00
#
_symmetry.space_group_name_H-M   'P 1'
#
loop_
_entity.id
_entity.type
_entity.pdbx_description
1 polymer ?
#
loop_
_entity_poly.entity_id
_entity_poly.type
_entity_poly.pdbx_seq_one_letter_code
_entity_poly.pdbx_strand_id
1 'polypeptide(L)'
;MLPFSSFWQAGFEGADHINPAGIALDMNVINAHDVHIATDYAALAAFNIRSVRESVGWRLAEADPQRTFARLTRCMQSASEQGIQVNWTLSHYGWPDDLTLFSPEFVPRFARFCHQVATCLAGFYRDVPPVYSPVNELSFFAWGISVGLFGNNADSDPDAIKRQLVRAALAGCDAILAVDPRARFLHCDPIIHVVPEDESEHAQQHAAALTAAQYQAWDMLAGLREPELGGSPRYLDLIGANYYHGNQWLAQTGQRLEWHLDDARRIPLSDMLARLSARYQRPLLLAETSHVGSGRAAWITHITDQVAQAQLAGCDIRGICLYPIIDRPLWEDITHWPHSGLWDSDSQNVRLLNHAYAAALRQSQRALARFQGFLTPAAGPKEFVMNQSVLVVFSHLRWGFVFQRPQHVLSRLAQHHRIIFIEEPVYQAGEAGLRTSQPAANVTVVEPHTPIHAPGFHDDQIALLQPLLSNLLEPGIEPLVWFYTPMALPLLSAFNSRGIIYDCMDELSAFDQAPRQLQQRESALLSRADLVFTGGRSLYEAKKDRHSRVHCFPSSVDAGHFAQALDRSNGHPLQQFLPKPRLGYYGVIDERMDLPLVTALADAHPDWQIIMVGPVVKIDPATLPQRKNLHWFGQQPYAALPQFLAGWDVCLMPFALNASTRFISPTKVLEYMAAQLPIVSTAIADVARQYADVVTIADSQEAFIQGCEHALRQTAERRHMQAEAMAAVVAATSWDNTVAQMQQHLSAIKRQPARPATQAAAPAERTQPVTLHPVECLILGAGPTGLSAGYHYGKGAVVLEKNESPGGWCRSIEDKGFTFDYAGHIMFSNDPYVLELYDLLLGENQHWQMREAWVYSHDVYTRYPFQSALHGLPAEVISECVLGAIEARYGAAENDTAILPGADASRDCCADGVVADEGCITEQRDSEDFEHFIYRVWGKGIARHFAVPYNRKLWKTPLASMETSWLGGRVPLPDLAQIVSGALAPLEKPVGPNARFGYPLRGGFQALMNGFLPHLSCTLETGTAVAEIQPQSRSVTLSDGRHLQYDQLISTLPLPELVRLMGARAPQAVQQAASQLRHTSVCCVNLGIGRPAISEKHWIYYPGDTLFHRIFLQGNASPHCNPPGGFGLTCEITWRDDQPLPCEGEALIQRCIDDCIRVGIINEDDEILTSSIVNMPYAYVVYDHARSANVALIRSWLATQSIHLAGRYSEWEYYNSDHAFLAGKRVAESVKDLLSNRKTIA
;
A
#
# COMPACT_ATOMS: atom_id res chain seq x y z
N MET A 1 -31.35 31.90 -3.59
CA MET A 1 -32.26 30.88 -4.14
C MET A 1 -31.48 30.08 -5.19
N LEU A 2 -31.69 28.76 -5.29
CA LEU A 2 -31.05 27.96 -6.35
C LEU A 2 -31.63 28.32 -7.72
N PRO A 3 -30.87 28.23 -8.83
CA PRO A 3 -31.39 28.47 -10.17
C PRO A 3 -32.32 27.35 -10.68
N PHE A 4 -32.19 26.14 -10.14
CA PHE A 4 -32.84 24.93 -10.66
C PHE A 4 -33.52 24.10 -9.56
N SER A 5 -34.70 23.53 -9.87
CA SER A 5 -35.52 22.65 -9.03
C SER A 5 -34.94 21.23 -8.86
N SER A 6 -34.01 20.81 -9.73
CA SER A 6 -33.12 19.66 -9.52
C SER A 6 -31.74 19.93 -10.10
N PHE A 7 -30.71 19.33 -9.49
CA PHE A 7 -29.33 19.39 -9.99
C PHE A 7 -29.19 18.62 -11.30
N TRP A 8 -29.71 17.39 -11.33
CA TRP A 8 -29.81 16.60 -12.56
C TRP A 8 -30.99 17.10 -13.40
N GLN A 9 -30.76 17.31 -14.69
CA GLN A 9 -31.71 17.85 -15.65
C GLN A 9 -31.83 16.94 -16.87
N ALA A 10 -32.95 17.04 -17.58
CA ALA A 10 -33.21 16.32 -18.82
C ALA A 10 -33.40 17.31 -19.97
N GLY A 11 -32.67 17.12 -21.07
CA GLY A 11 -32.76 17.97 -22.25
C GLY A 11 -33.48 17.29 -23.39
N PHE A 12 -34.51 17.94 -23.92
CA PHE A 12 -35.22 17.48 -25.11
C PHE A 12 -34.63 18.14 -26.35
N GLU A 13 -34.24 17.31 -27.33
CA GLU A 13 -33.73 17.78 -28.61
C GLU A 13 -34.82 18.55 -29.35
N GLY A 14 -34.47 19.72 -29.85
CA GLY A 14 -35.41 20.64 -30.47
C GLY A 14 -34.75 21.63 -31.43
N ALA A 15 -33.59 21.28 -31.98
CA ALA A 15 -33.01 21.98 -33.11
C ALA A 15 -34.03 22.12 -34.26
N ASP A 16 -34.18 23.34 -34.79
CA ASP A 16 -35.20 23.67 -35.79
C ASP A 16 -34.62 24.27 -37.09
N HIS A 17 -33.33 24.08 -37.34
CA HIS A 17 -32.66 24.55 -38.56
C HIS A 17 -33.07 23.80 -39.83
N ILE A 18 -32.68 24.35 -40.98
CA ILE A 18 -32.63 23.64 -42.26
C ILE A 18 -31.21 23.06 -42.39
N ASN A 19 -31.11 21.74 -42.56
CA ASN A 19 -29.83 21.03 -42.64
C ASN A 19 -29.14 21.21 -44.01
N PRO A 20 -27.87 20.77 -44.18
CA PRO A 20 -27.14 20.89 -45.45
C PRO A 20 -27.77 20.18 -46.65
N ALA A 21 -28.71 19.24 -46.44
CA ALA A 21 -29.47 18.57 -47.49
C ALA A 21 -30.78 19.32 -47.85
N GLY A 22 -31.03 20.49 -47.26
CA GLY A 22 -32.26 21.29 -47.47
C GLY A 22 -33.48 20.78 -46.69
N ILE A 23 -33.30 19.87 -45.73
CA ILE A 23 -34.38 19.33 -44.91
C ILE A 23 -34.61 20.25 -43.71
N ALA A 24 -35.81 20.81 -43.61
CA ALA A 24 -36.25 21.58 -42.45
C ALA A 24 -36.58 20.65 -41.28
N LEU A 25 -35.81 20.71 -40.19
CA LEU A 25 -35.94 19.80 -39.06
C LEU A 25 -37.02 20.25 -38.05
N ASP A 26 -37.71 19.29 -37.44
CA ASP A 26 -38.53 19.47 -36.24
C ASP A 26 -38.26 18.26 -35.33
N MET A 27 -37.19 18.34 -34.54
CA MET A 27 -36.68 17.18 -33.80
C MET A 27 -37.67 16.66 -32.73
N ASN A 28 -38.54 17.54 -32.21
CA ASN A 28 -39.61 17.18 -31.27
C ASN A 28 -40.74 16.37 -31.92
N VAL A 29 -40.95 16.52 -33.23
CA VAL A 29 -41.85 15.65 -34.02
C VAL A 29 -41.13 14.37 -34.42
N ILE A 30 -39.86 14.46 -34.82
CA ILE A 30 -39.07 13.31 -35.30
C ILE A 30 -38.88 12.24 -34.20
N ASN A 31 -38.72 12.64 -32.93
CA ASN A 31 -38.73 11.73 -31.77
C ASN A 31 -40.10 11.62 -31.07
N ALA A 32 -41.17 12.15 -31.68
CA ALA A 32 -42.54 12.20 -31.17
C ALA A 32 -42.73 12.80 -29.76
N HIS A 33 -41.75 13.55 -29.23
CA HIS A 33 -41.89 14.22 -27.93
C HIS A 33 -43.07 15.22 -27.91
N ASP A 34 -43.42 15.86 -29.03
CA ASP A 34 -44.57 16.79 -29.09
C ASP A 34 -45.95 16.12 -28.88
N VAL A 35 -46.01 14.80 -29.02
CA VAL A 35 -47.14 13.94 -28.62
C VAL A 35 -46.95 13.39 -27.20
N HIS A 36 -45.73 12.96 -26.86
CA HIS A 36 -45.43 12.23 -25.62
C HIS A 36 -45.05 13.08 -24.40
N ILE A 37 -45.09 14.41 -24.49
CA ILE A 37 -44.79 15.39 -23.41
C ILE A 37 -45.13 14.88 -22.01
N ALA A 38 -46.40 14.52 -21.76
CA ALA A 38 -46.87 14.13 -20.43
C ALA A 38 -46.30 12.78 -19.94
N THR A 39 -46.13 11.81 -20.82
CA THR A 39 -45.53 10.51 -20.48
C THR A 39 -44.02 10.62 -20.29
N ASP A 40 -43.35 11.41 -21.13
CA ASP A 40 -41.90 11.63 -21.06
C ASP A 40 -41.54 12.42 -19.78
N TYR A 41 -42.32 13.45 -19.44
CA TYR A 41 -42.16 14.22 -18.18
C TYR A 41 -42.43 13.36 -16.94
N ALA A 42 -43.48 12.53 -16.94
CA ALA A 42 -43.77 11.63 -15.82
C ALA A 42 -42.66 10.58 -15.61
N ALA A 43 -41.98 10.13 -16.68
CA ALA A 43 -40.88 9.18 -16.59
C ALA A 43 -39.64 9.75 -15.85
N LEU A 44 -39.44 11.08 -15.87
CA LEU A 44 -38.34 11.76 -15.17
C LEU A 44 -38.43 11.65 -13.63
N ALA A 45 -39.64 11.47 -13.09
CA ALA A 45 -39.86 11.29 -11.65
C ALA A 45 -39.13 10.06 -11.09
N ALA A 46 -39.00 8.99 -11.88
CA ALA A 46 -38.27 7.77 -11.54
C ALA A 46 -36.73 7.94 -11.44
N PHE A 47 -36.25 9.17 -11.67
CA PHE A 47 -34.86 9.62 -11.55
C PHE A 47 -34.74 10.95 -10.79
N ASN A 48 -35.79 11.42 -10.09
CA ASN A 48 -35.76 12.66 -9.29
C ASN A 48 -35.36 13.93 -10.09
N ILE A 49 -35.61 13.93 -11.40
CA ILE A 49 -35.38 15.08 -12.28
C ILE A 49 -36.65 15.96 -12.28
N ARG A 50 -36.48 17.24 -11.93
CA ARG A 50 -37.52 18.29 -11.86
C ARG A 50 -37.13 19.58 -12.58
N SER A 51 -36.08 19.54 -13.39
CA SER A 51 -35.67 20.65 -14.25
C SER A 51 -35.37 20.07 -15.63
N VAL A 52 -35.95 20.68 -16.67
CA VAL A 52 -35.77 20.24 -18.07
C VAL A 52 -35.29 21.38 -18.94
N ARG A 53 -34.48 21.08 -19.96
CA ARG A 53 -34.21 22.00 -21.08
C ARG A 53 -35.15 21.66 -22.22
N GLU A 54 -35.84 22.68 -22.71
CA GLU A 54 -36.84 22.61 -23.76
C GLU A 54 -36.53 23.64 -24.85
N SER A 55 -36.97 23.37 -26.08
CA SER A 55 -36.80 24.29 -27.21
C SER A 55 -38.16 24.80 -27.70
N VAL A 56 -38.23 26.07 -28.07
CA VAL A 56 -39.41 26.69 -28.70
C VAL A 56 -39.34 26.55 -30.22
N GLY A 57 -38.17 26.86 -30.80
CA GLY A 57 -37.93 26.88 -32.25
C GLY A 57 -38.45 28.16 -32.89
N TRP A 58 -37.57 29.08 -33.28
CA TRP A 58 -37.98 30.38 -33.81
C TRP A 58 -38.59 30.26 -35.22
N ARG A 59 -38.06 29.37 -36.06
CA ARG A 59 -38.63 29.11 -37.39
C ARG A 59 -40.02 28.47 -37.27
N LEU A 60 -40.16 27.50 -36.37
CA LEU A 60 -41.43 26.82 -36.10
C LEU A 60 -42.49 27.78 -35.52
N ALA A 61 -42.07 28.66 -34.60
CA ALA A 61 -42.95 29.63 -33.94
C ALA A 61 -43.54 30.67 -34.89
N GLU A 62 -42.83 31.06 -35.95
CA GLU A 62 -43.37 31.99 -36.95
C GLU A 62 -44.05 31.27 -38.13
N ALA A 63 -43.68 30.02 -38.44
CA ALA A 63 -44.36 29.21 -39.46
C ALA A 63 -45.76 28.74 -39.00
N ASP A 64 -45.91 28.32 -37.73
CA ASP A 64 -47.21 28.08 -37.10
C ASP A 64 -47.20 28.55 -35.63
N PRO A 65 -47.58 29.83 -35.39
CA PRO A 65 -47.72 30.36 -34.04
C PRO A 65 -48.77 29.62 -33.22
N GLN A 66 -49.87 29.17 -33.83
CA GLN A 66 -50.99 28.58 -33.08
C GLN A 66 -50.61 27.20 -32.52
N ARG A 67 -50.02 26.33 -33.34
CA ARG A 67 -49.46 25.04 -32.89
C ARG A 67 -48.35 25.25 -31.87
N THR A 68 -47.46 26.23 -32.08
CA THR A 68 -46.32 26.45 -31.19
C THR A 68 -46.74 26.95 -29.81
N PHE A 69 -47.55 28.01 -29.70
CA PHE A 69 -48.04 28.48 -28.40
C PHE A 69 -48.97 27.46 -27.71
N ALA A 70 -49.70 26.63 -28.47
CA ALA A 70 -50.42 25.49 -27.92
C ALA A 70 -49.48 24.39 -27.36
N ARG A 71 -48.35 24.11 -28.01
CA ARG A 71 -47.29 23.22 -27.45
C ARG A 71 -46.74 23.79 -26.16
N LEU A 72 -46.32 25.06 -26.12
CA LEU A 72 -45.80 25.70 -24.90
C LEU A 72 -46.81 25.62 -23.73
N THR A 73 -48.10 25.82 -24.01
CA THR A 73 -49.17 25.67 -23.02
C THR A 73 -49.26 24.25 -22.48
N ARG A 74 -49.22 23.22 -23.36
CA ARG A 74 -49.21 21.80 -22.95
C ARG A 74 -47.96 21.45 -22.13
N CYS A 75 -46.78 21.92 -22.54
CA CYS A 75 -45.53 21.74 -21.79
C CYS A 75 -45.64 22.34 -20.38
N MET A 76 -46.11 23.59 -20.22
CA MET A 76 -46.22 24.22 -18.91
C MET A 76 -47.32 23.61 -18.02
N GLN A 77 -48.43 23.14 -18.60
CA GLN A 77 -49.46 22.39 -17.88
C GLN A 77 -48.91 21.07 -17.33
N SER A 78 -48.30 20.25 -18.20
CA SER A 78 -47.70 18.97 -17.78
C SER A 78 -46.54 19.18 -16.80
N ALA A 79 -45.72 20.20 -16.99
CA ALA A 79 -44.65 20.55 -16.05
C ALA A 79 -45.21 20.89 -14.66
N SER A 80 -46.30 21.66 -14.59
CA SER A 80 -46.97 22.00 -13.34
C SER A 80 -47.56 20.78 -12.63
N GLU A 81 -48.11 19.82 -13.40
CA GLU A 81 -48.64 18.55 -12.85
C GLU A 81 -47.54 17.64 -12.29
N GLN A 82 -46.37 17.60 -12.93
CA GLN A 82 -45.23 16.76 -12.52
C GLN A 82 -44.23 17.47 -11.57
N GLY A 83 -44.44 18.75 -11.24
CA GLY A 83 -43.54 19.54 -10.40
C GLY A 83 -42.20 19.88 -11.07
N ILE A 84 -42.20 20.07 -12.38
CA ILE A 84 -41.04 20.36 -13.23
C ILE A 84 -40.91 21.87 -13.50
N GLN A 85 -39.68 22.38 -13.46
CA GLN A 85 -39.27 23.68 -13.99
C GLN A 85 -38.76 23.52 -15.44
N VAL A 86 -39.18 24.41 -16.34
CA VAL A 86 -38.76 24.38 -17.75
C VAL A 86 -37.76 25.52 -18.04
N ASN A 87 -36.56 25.17 -18.47
CA ASN A 87 -35.53 26.09 -18.92
C ASN A 87 -35.65 26.25 -20.45
N TRP A 88 -36.01 27.44 -20.93
CA TRP A 88 -36.51 27.64 -22.29
C TRP A 88 -35.44 28.15 -23.27
N THR A 89 -35.09 27.32 -24.26
CA THR A 89 -34.24 27.68 -25.41
C THR A 89 -35.13 28.24 -26.53
N LEU A 90 -34.92 29.49 -26.96
CA LEU A 90 -35.88 30.17 -27.85
C LEU A 90 -35.60 29.91 -29.35
N SER A 91 -34.40 30.23 -29.83
CA SER A 91 -33.89 29.76 -31.12
C SER A 91 -32.88 28.64 -30.91
N HIS A 92 -33.08 27.50 -31.59
CA HIS A 92 -32.15 26.37 -31.60
C HIS A 92 -31.69 26.10 -33.04
N TYR A 93 -30.85 27.02 -33.53
CA TYR A 93 -30.28 27.10 -34.87
C TYR A 93 -31.25 27.45 -36.00
N GLY A 94 -32.57 27.33 -35.81
CA GLY A 94 -33.57 27.80 -36.77
C GLY A 94 -33.90 29.30 -36.67
N TRP A 95 -34.20 29.89 -37.83
CA TRP A 95 -34.81 31.20 -38.01
C TRP A 95 -35.77 31.18 -39.23
N PRO A 96 -36.72 32.12 -39.36
CA PRO A 96 -37.67 32.18 -40.48
C PRO A 96 -37.03 32.24 -41.86
N ASP A 97 -37.53 31.42 -42.80
CA ASP A 97 -37.00 31.25 -44.16
C ASP A 97 -36.95 32.55 -45.01
N ASP A 98 -37.77 33.55 -44.67
CA ASP A 98 -37.80 34.86 -45.32
C ASP A 98 -36.79 35.88 -44.75
N LEU A 99 -36.01 35.50 -43.73
CA LEU A 99 -34.96 36.32 -43.13
C LEU A 99 -33.55 35.86 -43.53
N THR A 100 -32.70 36.84 -43.88
CA THR A 100 -31.24 36.68 -43.92
C THR A 100 -30.62 37.21 -42.63
N LEU A 101 -29.52 36.60 -42.20
CA LEU A 101 -28.84 36.90 -40.93
C LEU A 101 -28.48 38.39 -40.76
N PHE A 102 -28.02 39.02 -41.83
CA PHE A 102 -27.61 40.43 -41.86
C PHE A 102 -28.73 41.39 -42.29
N SER A 103 -29.98 40.91 -42.39
CA SER A 103 -31.15 41.79 -42.59
C SER A 103 -31.31 42.75 -41.40
N PRO A 104 -31.67 44.03 -41.63
CA PRO A 104 -31.97 44.95 -40.55
C PRO A 104 -33.17 44.51 -39.69
N GLU A 105 -34.07 43.68 -40.23
CA GLU A 105 -35.21 43.12 -39.48
C GLU A 105 -34.84 41.91 -38.61
N PHE A 106 -33.66 41.29 -38.78
CA PHE A 106 -33.29 40.04 -38.07
C PHE A 106 -33.34 40.21 -36.54
N VAL A 107 -32.62 41.21 -36.02
CA VAL A 107 -32.55 41.50 -34.57
C VAL A 107 -33.90 42.02 -34.02
N PRO A 108 -34.60 42.99 -34.64
CA PRO A 108 -35.93 43.42 -34.19
C PRO A 108 -37.01 42.32 -34.23
N ARG A 109 -37.00 41.43 -35.23
CA ARG A 109 -37.96 40.33 -35.34
C ARG A 109 -37.72 39.25 -34.29
N PHE A 110 -36.45 38.87 -34.07
CA PHE A 110 -36.09 37.97 -32.99
C PHE A 110 -36.45 38.53 -31.60
N ALA A 111 -36.24 39.83 -31.35
CA ALA A 111 -36.65 40.48 -30.12
C ALA A 111 -38.18 40.48 -29.91
N ARG A 112 -38.98 40.71 -30.97
CA ARG A 112 -40.45 40.57 -30.93
C ARG A 112 -40.88 39.14 -30.58
N PHE A 113 -40.25 38.13 -31.17
CA PHE A 113 -40.49 36.72 -30.84
C PHE A 113 -40.17 36.41 -29.36
N CYS A 114 -39.02 36.84 -28.85
CA CYS A 114 -38.63 36.68 -27.44
C CYS A 114 -39.66 37.31 -26.49
N HIS A 115 -40.15 38.51 -26.81
CA HIS A 115 -41.20 39.20 -26.05
C HIS A 115 -42.53 38.42 -26.03
N GLN A 116 -42.95 37.87 -27.17
CA GLN A 116 -44.18 37.08 -27.27
C GLN A 116 -44.10 35.79 -26.45
N VAL A 117 -42.97 35.08 -26.50
CA VAL A 117 -42.76 33.85 -25.70
C VAL A 117 -42.74 34.16 -24.21
N ALA A 118 -42.00 35.19 -23.78
CA ALA A 118 -42.00 35.60 -22.38
C ALA A 118 -43.41 35.99 -21.90
N THR A 119 -44.17 36.71 -22.73
CA THR A 119 -45.56 37.11 -22.43
C THR A 119 -46.49 35.91 -22.27
N CYS A 120 -46.35 34.88 -23.12
CA CYS A 120 -47.12 33.65 -23.00
C CYS A 120 -46.80 32.88 -21.70
N LEU A 121 -45.53 32.80 -21.32
CA LEU A 121 -45.05 32.01 -20.20
C LEU A 121 -45.19 32.69 -18.83
N ALA A 122 -45.24 34.03 -18.78
CA ALA A 122 -45.26 34.81 -17.53
C ALA A 122 -46.37 34.40 -16.54
N GLY A 123 -47.55 33.99 -17.02
CA GLY A 123 -48.67 33.57 -16.17
C GLY A 123 -48.44 32.30 -15.35
N PHE A 124 -47.48 31.46 -15.77
CA PHE A 124 -47.06 30.23 -15.09
C PHE A 124 -45.95 30.48 -14.06
N TYR A 125 -45.02 31.40 -14.35
CA TYR A 125 -43.85 31.68 -13.51
C TYR A 125 -44.17 32.64 -12.35
N ARG A 126 -44.92 32.16 -11.36
CA ARG A 126 -45.36 32.99 -10.22
C ARG A 126 -44.26 33.14 -9.17
N ASP A 127 -43.86 32.04 -8.55
CA ASP A 127 -43.02 32.05 -7.34
C ASP A 127 -41.52 31.81 -7.61
N VAL A 128 -41.18 31.33 -8.81
CA VAL A 128 -39.80 31.02 -9.25
C VAL A 128 -39.47 31.83 -10.50
N PRO A 129 -38.30 32.51 -10.57
CA PRO A 129 -37.89 33.23 -11.77
C PRO A 129 -37.68 32.29 -12.97
N PRO A 130 -38.15 32.65 -14.18
CA PRO A 130 -37.92 31.86 -15.38
C PRO A 130 -36.45 31.90 -15.82
N VAL A 131 -35.99 30.81 -16.44
CA VAL A 131 -34.65 30.72 -17.04
C VAL A 131 -34.79 30.60 -18.56
N TYR A 132 -34.10 31.48 -19.29
CA TYR A 132 -34.13 31.53 -20.75
C TYR A 132 -32.72 31.42 -21.35
N SER A 133 -32.65 30.74 -22.49
CA SER A 133 -31.52 30.72 -23.42
C SER A 133 -32.01 31.29 -24.75
N PRO A 134 -31.89 32.61 -25.01
CA PRO A 134 -32.47 33.22 -26.21
C PRO A 134 -31.98 32.55 -27.50
N VAL A 135 -30.67 32.36 -27.62
CA VAL A 135 -30.03 31.63 -28.72
C VAL A 135 -29.16 30.54 -28.11
N ASN A 136 -29.30 29.28 -28.55
CA ASN A 136 -28.39 28.20 -28.13
C ASN A 136 -27.01 28.37 -28.78
N GLU A 137 -25.95 28.05 -28.04
CA GLU A 137 -24.56 27.94 -28.51
C GLU A 137 -24.12 29.00 -29.51
N LEU A 138 -24.03 30.26 -29.08
CA LEU A 138 -23.70 31.40 -29.97
C LEU A 138 -22.38 31.23 -30.74
N SER A 139 -21.37 30.60 -30.14
CA SER A 139 -20.08 30.35 -30.77
C SER A 139 -20.11 29.14 -31.70
N PHE A 140 -20.80 28.05 -31.32
CA PHE A 140 -21.02 26.89 -32.19
C PHE A 140 -21.90 27.25 -33.40
N PHE A 141 -22.97 28.02 -33.18
CA PHE A 141 -23.90 28.46 -34.21
C PHE A 141 -23.20 29.37 -35.22
N ALA A 142 -22.38 30.31 -34.75
CA ALA A 142 -21.58 31.16 -35.62
C ALA A 142 -20.58 30.35 -36.47
N TRP A 143 -19.89 29.38 -35.86
CA TRP A 143 -19.01 28.46 -36.56
C TRP A 143 -19.76 27.60 -37.58
N GLY A 144 -20.89 27.00 -37.19
CA GLY A 144 -21.72 26.13 -38.02
C GLY A 144 -22.29 26.84 -39.25
N ILE A 145 -22.68 28.12 -39.12
CA ILE A 145 -23.03 28.94 -40.29
C ILE A 145 -21.82 29.09 -41.23
N SER A 146 -20.63 29.41 -40.70
CA SER A 146 -19.41 29.60 -41.51
C SER A 146 -18.89 28.32 -42.19
N VAL A 147 -19.23 27.13 -41.69
CA VAL A 147 -18.92 25.84 -42.35
C VAL A 147 -20.09 25.23 -43.12
N GLY A 148 -21.22 25.94 -43.24
CA GLY A 148 -22.38 25.50 -44.02
C GLY A 148 -23.27 24.44 -43.36
N LEU A 149 -23.15 24.21 -42.04
CA LEU A 149 -24.09 23.37 -41.28
C LEU A 149 -25.46 24.03 -41.12
N PHE A 150 -25.51 25.37 -41.05
CA PHE A 150 -26.72 26.13 -40.75
C PHE A 150 -26.98 27.23 -41.78
N GLY A 151 -27.89 26.97 -42.72
CA GLY A 151 -28.33 27.94 -43.72
C GLY A 151 -27.25 28.43 -44.69
N ASN A 152 -27.59 29.47 -45.46
CA ASN A 152 -26.87 29.80 -46.72
C ASN A 152 -25.92 31.01 -46.60
N ASN A 153 -25.13 31.11 -45.51
CA ASN A 153 -24.25 32.28 -45.28
C ASN A 153 -22.76 31.91 -45.04
N ALA A 154 -22.31 30.74 -45.51
CA ALA A 154 -20.95 30.23 -45.27
C ALA A 154 -19.81 31.18 -45.76
N ASP A 155 -20.04 31.94 -46.83
CA ASP A 155 -19.07 32.92 -47.36
C ASP A 155 -18.88 34.19 -46.48
N SER A 156 -19.56 34.28 -45.32
CA SER A 156 -19.53 35.46 -44.45
C SER A 156 -18.47 35.36 -43.34
N ASP A 157 -17.89 36.51 -42.96
CA ASP A 157 -16.94 36.64 -41.84
C ASP A 157 -17.51 35.99 -40.54
N PRO A 158 -16.84 34.96 -39.96
CA PRO A 158 -17.27 34.31 -38.73
C PRO A 158 -17.43 35.27 -37.55
N ASP A 159 -16.60 36.30 -37.44
CA ASP A 159 -16.73 37.30 -36.37
C ASP A 159 -17.92 38.23 -36.66
N ALA A 160 -18.24 38.58 -37.92
CA ALA A 160 -19.48 39.29 -38.27
C ALA A 160 -20.73 38.47 -37.95
N ILE A 161 -20.74 37.17 -38.26
CA ILE A 161 -21.81 36.24 -37.89
C ILE A 161 -22.01 36.25 -36.37
N LYS A 162 -20.92 36.03 -35.60
CA LYS A 162 -20.95 35.99 -34.13
C LYS A 162 -21.47 37.29 -33.51
N ARG A 163 -20.97 38.44 -33.98
CA ARG A 163 -21.42 39.78 -33.53
C ARG A 163 -22.90 40.02 -33.82
N GLN A 164 -23.42 39.55 -34.95
CA GLN A 164 -24.84 39.68 -35.31
C GLN A 164 -25.74 38.79 -34.46
N LEU A 165 -25.33 37.55 -34.18
CA LEU A 165 -26.04 36.65 -33.26
C LEU A 165 -26.02 37.17 -31.81
N VAL A 166 -24.91 37.77 -31.35
CA VAL A 166 -24.84 38.41 -30.03
C VAL A 166 -25.80 39.61 -29.94
N ARG A 167 -25.92 40.45 -30.98
CA ARG A 167 -26.93 41.53 -31.01
C ARG A 167 -28.35 41.00 -30.90
N ALA A 168 -28.67 39.91 -31.59
CA ALA A 168 -29.95 39.23 -31.45
C ALA A 168 -30.17 38.73 -30.01
N ALA A 169 -29.19 38.05 -29.42
CA ALA A 169 -29.27 37.57 -28.04
C ALA A 169 -29.49 38.72 -27.02
N LEU A 170 -28.72 39.81 -27.11
CA LEU A 170 -28.85 40.99 -26.24
C LEU A 170 -30.23 41.65 -26.35
N ALA A 171 -30.71 41.88 -27.58
CA ALA A 171 -32.05 42.44 -27.80
C ALA A 171 -33.17 41.49 -27.33
N GLY A 172 -32.98 40.18 -27.46
CA GLY A 172 -33.85 39.16 -26.88
C GLY A 172 -33.89 39.21 -25.36
N CYS A 173 -32.74 39.38 -24.70
CA CYS A 173 -32.66 39.52 -23.24
C CYS A 173 -33.43 40.75 -22.74
N ASP A 174 -33.23 41.92 -23.35
CA ASP A 174 -33.98 43.14 -22.99
C ASP A 174 -35.49 43.00 -23.26
N ALA A 175 -35.87 42.34 -24.36
CA ALA A 175 -37.27 42.06 -24.69
C ALA A 175 -37.97 41.12 -23.68
N ILE A 176 -37.21 40.20 -23.05
CA ILE A 176 -37.66 39.30 -21.98
C ILE A 176 -37.73 40.04 -20.64
N LEU A 177 -36.69 40.82 -20.28
CA LEU A 177 -36.66 41.63 -19.05
C LEU A 177 -37.78 42.68 -19.01
N ALA A 178 -38.24 43.16 -20.17
CA ALA A 178 -39.40 44.04 -20.29
C ALA A 178 -40.74 43.36 -19.95
N VAL A 179 -40.79 42.02 -19.90
CA VAL A 179 -41.98 41.24 -19.48
C VAL A 179 -41.83 40.76 -18.04
N ASP A 180 -40.69 40.15 -17.70
CA ASP A 180 -40.37 39.71 -16.33
C ASP A 180 -38.95 40.13 -15.96
N PRO A 181 -38.78 41.20 -15.15
CA PRO A 181 -37.45 41.68 -14.74
C PRO A 181 -36.74 40.76 -13.73
N ARG A 182 -37.35 39.62 -13.36
CA ARG A 182 -36.72 38.55 -12.57
C ARG A 182 -36.04 37.50 -13.44
N ALA A 183 -36.33 37.47 -14.75
CA ALA A 183 -35.84 36.45 -15.67
C ALA A 183 -34.31 36.33 -15.66
N ARG A 184 -33.82 35.10 -15.81
CA ARG A 184 -32.39 34.78 -15.76
C ARG A 184 -31.89 34.20 -17.07
N PHE A 185 -30.68 34.59 -17.46
CA PHE A 185 -30.09 34.17 -18.73
C PHE A 185 -29.07 33.05 -18.57
N LEU A 186 -29.35 31.93 -19.24
CA LEU A 186 -28.47 30.78 -19.39
C LEU A 186 -27.91 30.78 -20.83
N HIS A 187 -26.64 31.11 -20.99
CA HIS A 187 -25.99 31.03 -22.29
C HIS A 187 -25.14 29.76 -22.38
N CYS A 188 -25.64 28.79 -23.14
CA CYS A 188 -24.91 27.58 -23.48
C CYS A 188 -23.90 27.86 -24.60
N ASP A 189 -22.76 27.19 -24.60
CA ASP A 189 -21.76 27.10 -25.69
C ASP A 189 -20.81 25.92 -25.39
N PRO A 190 -20.13 25.33 -26.40
CA PRO A 190 -19.29 24.16 -26.18
C PRO A 190 -17.93 24.54 -25.60
N ILE A 191 -17.54 23.86 -24.52
CA ILE A 191 -16.19 24.00 -23.96
C ILE A 191 -15.23 23.03 -24.65
N ILE A 192 -14.13 23.55 -25.20
CA ILE A 192 -13.25 22.80 -26.12
C ILE A 192 -11.77 22.90 -25.75
N HIS A 193 -10.98 21.90 -26.17
CA HIS A 193 -9.53 21.95 -26.13
C HIS A 193 -8.94 21.52 -27.48
N VAL A 194 -8.25 22.44 -28.14
CA VAL A 194 -7.58 22.17 -29.42
C VAL A 194 -6.08 22.03 -29.19
N VAL A 195 -5.48 20.99 -29.75
CA VAL A 195 -4.10 20.55 -29.51
C VAL A 195 -3.26 20.76 -30.77
N PRO A 196 -2.03 21.33 -30.68
CA PRO A 196 -1.13 21.44 -31.82
C PRO A 196 -0.57 20.06 -32.22
N GLU A 197 -0.36 19.84 -33.52
CA GLU A 197 0.14 18.56 -34.05
C GLU A 197 1.67 18.44 -34.04
N ASP A 198 2.34 19.60 -33.97
CA ASP A 198 3.79 19.75 -33.92
C ASP A 198 4.16 20.83 -32.91
N GLU A 199 5.44 20.85 -32.48
CA GLU A 199 5.91 21.78 -31.44
C GLU A 199 6.16 23.21 -31.97
N SER A 200 5.87 23.53 -33.23
CA SER A 200 6.16 24.87 -33.76
C SER A 200 5.32 25.96 -33.11
N GLU A 201 5.92 27.15 -32.96
CA GLU A 201 5.23 28.31 -32.40
C GLU A 201 3.94 28.66 -33.16
N HIS A 202 3.93 28.47 -34.49
CA HIS A 202 2.75 28.68 -35.33
C HIS A 202 1.63 27.69 -35.03
N ALA A 203 1.93 26.39 -34.89
CA ALA A 203 0.94 25.38 -34.53
C ALA A 203 0.36 25.64 -33.13
N GLN A 204 1.21 26.00 -32.16
CA GLN A 204 0.80 26.37 -30.80
C GLN A 204 -0.11 27.61 -30.80
N GLN A 205 0.28 28.68 -31.50
CA GLN A 205 -0.52 29.91 -31.62
C GLN A 205 -1.88 29.64 -32.29
N HIS A 206 -1.93 28.80 -33.33
CA HIS A 206 -3.16 28.43 -34.02
C HIS A 206 -4.11 27.62 -33.12
N ALA A 207 -3.61 26.59 -32.44
CA ALA A 207 -4.38 25.79 -31.49
C ALA A 207 -4.90 26.62 -30.30
N ALA A 208 -4.09 27.57 -29.81
CA ALA A 208 -4.49 28.53 -28.79
C ALA A 208 -5.59 29.49 -29.27
N ALA A 209 -5.50 30.00 -30.51
CA ALA A 209 -6.52 30.87 -31.09
C ALA A 209 -7.86 30.16 -31.29
N LEU A 210 -7.85 28.91 -31.81
CA LEU A 210 -9.04 28.07 -31.92
C LEU A 210 -9.65 27.78 -30.53
N THR A 211 -8.83 27.43 -29.55
CA THR A 211 -9.29 27.23 -28.17
C THR A 211 -9.88 28.52 -27.57
N ALA A 212 -9.28 29.68 -27.83
CA ALA A 212 -9.78 30.97 -27.33
C ALA A 212 -11.12 31.40 -27.96
N ALA A 213 -11.46 30.90 -29.16
CA ALA A 213 -12.67 31.28 -29.89
C ALA A 213 -13.98 30.93 -29.17
N GLN A 214 -13.97 29.93 -28.28
CA GLN A 214 -15.13 29.48 -27.48
C GLN A 214 -15.62 30.55 -26.49
N TYR A 215 -14.72 31.39 -25.97
CA TYR A 215 -15.06 32.39 -24.94
C TYR A 215 -15.65 33.67 -25.53
N GLN A 216 -15.49 33.89 -26.85
CA GLN A 216 -15.75 35.20 -27.47
C GLN A 216 -17.20 35.65 -27.36
N ALA A 217 -18.19 34.75 -27.52
CA ALA A 217 -19.61 35.13 -27.41
C ALA A 217 -19.99 35.51 -25.97
N TRP A 218 -19.53 34.74 -24.97
CA TRP A 218 -19.71 35.10 -23.55
C TRP A 218 -18.98 36.39 -23.18
N ASP A 219 -17.76 36.61 -23.69
CA ASP A 219 -17.02 37.85 -23.48
C ASP A 219 -17.73 39.07 -24.07
N MET A 220 -18.33 38.94 -25.27
CA MET A 220 -19.16 39.97 -25.88
C MET A 220 -20.45 40.22 -25.08
N LEU A 221 -21.17 39.17 -24.68
CA LEU A 221 -22.37 39.27 -23.84
C LEU A 221 -22.09 39.96 -22.50
N ALA A 222 -20.95 39.66 -21.87
CA ALA A 222 -20.53 40.25 -20.61
C ALA A 222 -19.95 41.68 -20.75
N GLY A 223 -19.66 42.15 -21.96
CA GLY A 223 -19.01 43.44 -22.22
C GLY A 223 -17.49 43.45 -21.96
N LEU A 224 -16.86 42.28 -21.89
CA LEU A 224 -15.40 42.10 -21.75
C LEU A 224 -14.67 42.21 -23.11
N ARG A 225 -15.37 41.95 -24.21
CA ARG A 225 -14.92 42.17 -25.60
C ARG A 225 -16.00 42.97 -26.33
N GLU A 226 -15.58 43.89 -27.21
CA GLU A 226 -16.48 44.69 -28.07
C GLU A 226 -17.69 45.31 -27.32
N PRO A 227 -17.45 46.10 -26.26
CA PRO A 227 -18.51 46.66 -25.40
C PRO A 227 -19.48 47.58 -26.16
N GLU A 228 -19.10 48.08 -27.34
CA GLU A 228 -19.98 48.81 -28.27
C GLU A 228 -21.18 47.99 -28.79
N LEU A 229 -21.17 46.66 -28.62
CA LEU A 229 -22.34 45.80 -28.85
C LEU A 229 -23.43 45.97 -27.78
N GLY A 230 -23.15 46.66 -26.67
CA GLY A 230 -24.08 46.83 -25.54
C GLY A 230 -24.02 45.71 -24.49
N GLY A 231 -22.97 44.89 -24.52
CA GLY A 231 -22.71 43.82 -23.55
C GLY A 231 -22.57 44.30 -22.11
N SER A 232 -22.95 43.46 -21.15
CA SER A 232 -22.95 43.79 -19.73
C SER A 232 -23.02 42.52 -18.86
N PRO A 233 -22.40 42.49 -17.66
CA PRO A 233 -22.47 41.35 -16.76
C PRO A 233 -23.89 40.97 -16.25
N ARG A 234 -24.95 41.70 -16.65
CA ARG A 234 -26.36 41.35 -16.40
C ARG A 234 -26.94 40.31 -17.37
N TYR A 235 -26.30 40.06 -18.51
CA TYR A 235 -26.79 39.10 -19.50
C TYR A 235 -26.16 37.71 -19.35
N LEU A 236 -25.10 37.58 -18.54
CA LEU A 236 -24.41 36.32 -18.28
C LEU A 236 -24.63 35.88 -16.83
N ASP A 237 -25.87 35.53 -16.48
CA ASP A 237 -26.25 35.10 -15.13
C ASP A 237 -25.82 33.67 -14.81
N LEU A 238 -25.91 32.80 -15.82
CA LEU A 238 -25.66 31.36 -15.76
C LEU A 238 -24.92 30.96 -17.04
N ILE A 239 -23.92 30.11 -16.91
CA ILE A 239 -23.11 29.65 -18.04
C ILE A 239 -23.38 28.18 -18.28
N GLY A 240 -23.80 27.83 -19.50
CA GLY A 240 -24.00 26.46 -19.93
C GLY A 240 -22.74 25.94 -20.64
N ALA A 241 -22.01 25.04 -20.00
CA ALA A 241 -20.91 24.33 -20.65
C ALA A 241 -21.46 23.09 -21.37
N ASN A 242 -21.35 23.03 -22.70
CA ASN A 242 -21.70 21.84 -23.47
C ASN A 242 -20.42 20.99 -23.67
N TYR A 243 -20.47 19.70 -23.30
CA TYR A 243 -19.30 18.81 -23.35
C TYR A 243 -19.67 17.37 -23.68
N TYR A 244 -19.20 16.92 -24.84
CA TYR A 244 -19.30 15.56 -25.35
C TYR A 244 -17.88 14.97 -25.54
N HIS A 245 -17.79 13.68 -25.83
CA HIS A 245 -16.51 12.95 -25.97
C HIS A 245 -15.55 13.59 -27.00
N GLY A 246 -16.10 14.11 -28.11
CA GLY A 246 -15.37 14.76 -29.20
C GLY A 246 -14.92 16.21 -28.97
N ASN A 247 -15.15 16.81 -27.79
CA ASN A 247 -14.79 18.21 -27.51
C ASN A 247 -13.28 18.52 -27.46
N GLN A 248 -12.40 17.53 -27.74
CA GLN A 248 -10.95 17.71 -27.78
C GLN A 248 -10.36 17.08 -29.06
N TRP A 249 -9.53 17.82 -29.80
CA TRP A 249 -9.06 17.43 -31.14
C TRP A 249 -7.75 18.10 -31.59
N LEU A 250 -7.15 17.56 -32.65
CA LEU A 250 -5.93 18.06 -33.28
C LEU A 250 -6.19 19.22 -34.26
N ALA A 251 -5.38 20.28 -34.17
CA ALA A 251 -5.67 21.59 -34.77
C ALA A 251 -5.74 21.61 -36.31
N GLN A 252 -4.94 20.80 -37.02
CA GLN A 252 -4.77 20.90 -38.47
C GLN A 252 -5.65 19.87 -39.21
N THR A 253 -5.70 18.65 -38.70
CA THR A 253 -6.47 17.51 -39.23
C THR A 253 -7.92 17.46 -38.74
N GLY A 254 -8.24 18.11 -37.62
CA GLY A 254 -9.54 17.98 -36.95
C GLY A 254 -9.75 16.63 -36.26
N GLN A 255 -8.74 15.74 -36.21
CA GLN A 255 -8.87 14.41 -35.63
C GLN A 255 -9.22 14.50 -34.14
N ARG A 256 -10.31 13.84 -33.73
CA ARG A 256 -10.74 13.77 -32.34
C ARG A 256 -9.76 12.96 -31.51
N LEU A 257 -9.48 13.41 -30.29
CA LEU A 257 -8.68 12.66 -29.32
C LEU A 257 -9.61 11.69 -28.59
N GLU A 258 -9.38 10.39 -28.68
CA GLU A 258 -10.29 9.40 -28.11
C GLU A 258 -10.33 9.46 -26.58
N TRP A 259 -11.53 9.69 -26.02
CA TRP A 259 -11.71 9.92 -24.59
C TRP A 259 -11.42 8.69 -23.72
N HIS A 260 -11.53 7.50 -24.31
CA HIS A 260 -11.34 6.21 -23.64
C HIS A 260 -9.94 5.63 -23.85
N LEU A 261 -9.09 6.29 -24.64
CA LEU A 261 -7.69 5.90 -24.88
C LEU A 261 -6.67 6.71 -24.05
N ASP A 262 -7.16 7.51 -23.08
CA ASP A 262 -6.34 8.27 -22.11
C ASP A 262 -5.18 9.06 -22.77
N ASP A 263 -5.46 9.63 -23.95
CA ASP A 263 -4.48 10.39 -24.74
C ASP A 263 -3.95 11.56 -23.90
N ALA A 264 -2.66 11.53 -23.57
CA ALA A 264 -2.02 12.47 -22.66
C ALA A 264 -2.03 13.95 -23.13
N ARG A 265 -2.52 14.22 -24.34
CA ARG A 265 -2.76 15.58 -24.87
C ARG A 265 -4.17 16.10 -24.53
N ARG A 266 -5.08 15.24 -24.04
CA ARG A 266 -6.37 15.65 -23.50
C ARG A 266 -6.19 16.28 -22.12
N ILE A 267 -7.07 17.21 -21.77
CA ILE A 267 -7.17 17.78 -20.42
C ILE A 267 -8.45 17.32 -19.70
N PRO A 268 -8.46 17.20 -18.37
CA PRO A 268 -9.66 16.88 -17.60
C PRO A 268 -10.79 17.91 -17.83
N LEU A 269 -12.04 17.43 -17.84
CA LEU A 269 -13.22 18.29 -17.82
C LEU A 269 -13.25 19.13 -16.53
N SER A 270 -12.76 18.59 -15.41
CA SER A 270 -12.66 19.32 -14.15
C SER A 270 -11.78 20.58 -14.28
N ASP A 271 -10.65 20.50 -14.97
CA ASP A 271 -9.78 21.65 -15.28
C ASP A 271 -10.45 22.65 -16.23
N MET A 272 -11.18 22.17 -17.23
CA MET A 272 -11.93 23.05 -18.16
C MET A 272 -13.01 23.85 -17.42
N LEU A 273 -13.75 23.19 -16.52
CA LEU A 273 -14.76 23.83 -15.66
C LEU A 273 -14.12 24.78 -14.63
N ALA A 274 -12.94 24.45 -14.10
CA ALA A 274 -12.19 25.34 -13.20
C ALA A 274 -11.73 26.62 -13.91
N ARG A 275 -11.20 26.52 -15.14
CA ARG A 275 -10.84 27.68 -15.97
C ARG A 275 -12.06 28.55 -16.28
N LEU A 276 -13.21 27.94 -16.59
CA LEU A 276 -14.46 28.65 -16.85
C LEU A 276 -15.01 29.36 -15.59
N SER A 277 -15.00 28.67 -14.44
CA SER A 277 -15.40 29.21 -13.14
C SER A 277 -14.51 30.39 -12.72
N ALA A 278 -13.19 30.27 -12.92
CA ALA A 278 -12.23 31.34 -12.62
C ALA A 278 -12.38 32.56 -13.56
N ARG A 279 -12.69 32.34 -14.85
CA ARG A 279 -12.86 33.42 -15.84
C ARG A 279 -14.06 34.32 -15.56
N TYR A 280 -15.21 33.74 -15.23
CA TYR A 280 -16.47 34.49 -15.16
C TYR A 280 -17.08 34.62 -13.75
N GLN A 281 -16.70 33.75 -12.81
CA GLN A 281 -17.22 33.71 -11.44
C GLN A 281 -18.76 33.62 -11.37
N ARG A 282 -19.36 32.84 -12.29
CA ARG A 282 -20.81 32.61 -12.39
C ARG A 282 -21.16 31.15 -12.11
N PRO A 283 -22.40 30.87 -11.65
CA PRO A 283 -22.85 29.51 -11.47
C PRO A 283 -22.91 28.77 -12.81
N LEU A 284 -22.30 27.59 -12.86
CA LEU A 284 -22.17 26.79 -14.06
C LEU A 284 -23.29 25.74 -14.14
N LEU A 285 -23.73 25.43 -15.35
CA LEU A 285 -24.51 24.24 -15.67
C LEU A 285 -23.70 23.44 -16.70
N LEU A 286 -23.49 22.14 -16.49
CA LEU A 286 -23.07 21.27 -17.60
C LEU A 286 -24.33 21.05 -18.45
N ALA A 287 -24.53 21.92 -19.45
CA ALA A 287 -25.84 22.18 -20.04
C ALA A 287 -26.22 21.22 -21.17
N GLU A 288 -25.24 20.51 -21.71
CA GLU A 288 -25.43 19.37 -22.60
C GLU A 288 -24.30 18.36 -22.44
N THR A 289 -24.66 17.09 -22.23
CA THR A 289 -23.74 15.95 -22.32
C THR A 289 -24.50 14.63 -22.51
N SER A 290 -23.97 13.74 -23.36
CA SER A 290 -24.31 12.31 -23.43
C SER A 290 -23.25 11.55 -24.26
N HIS A 291 -23.46 10.26 -24.48
CA HIS A 291 -22.68 9.42 -25.39
C HIS A 291 -23.64 8.61 -26.28
N VAL A 292 -23.10 8.00 -27.33
CA VAL A 292 -23.83 7.11 -28.25
C VAL A 292 -23.70 5.62 -27.85
N GLY A 293 -24.61 4.79 -28.34
CA GLY A 293 -24.54 3.33 -28.26
C GLY A 293 -24.32 2.76 -26.85
N SER A 294 -23.29 1.93 -26.71
CA SER A 294 -22.97 1.22 -25.46
C SER A 294 -22.18 2.05 -24.44
N GLY A 295 -21.47 3.10 -24.87
CA GLY A 295 -20.60 3.92 -24.01
C GLY A 295 -21.32 4.82 -22.99
N ARG A 296 -22.65 4.94 -23.08
CA ARG A 296 -23.50 5.80 -22.21
C ARG A 296 -23.29 5.59 -20.71
N ALA A 297 -23.19 4.34 -20.26
CA ALA A 297 -23.02 4.02 -18.84
C ALA A 297 -21.63 4.39 -18.29
N ALA A 298 -20.57 4.22 -19.09
CA ALA A 298 -19.22 4.64 -18.72
C ALA A 298 -19.09 6.17 -18.74
N TRP A 299 -19.64 6.83 -19.77
CA TRP A 299 -19.59 8.28 -19.93
C TRP A 299 -20.23 9.03 -18.75
N ILE A 300 -21.43 8.63 -18.31
CA ILE A 300 -22.11 9.33 -17.20
C ILE A 300 -21.36 9.22 -15.87
N THR A 301 -20.69 8.08 -15.66
CA THR A 301 -19.84 7.86 -14.48
C THR A 301 -18.63 8.80 -14.52
N HIS A 302 -17.92 8.86 -15.66
CA HIS A 302 -16.81 9.79 -15.88
C HIS A 302 -17.22 11.27 -15.69
N ILE A 303 -18.33 11.70 -16.29
CA ILE A 303 -18.88 13.06 -16.12
C ILE A 303 -19.16 13.37 -14.64
N THR A 304 -19.67 12.39 -13.89
CA THR A 304 -20.00 12.56 -12.47
C THR A 304 -18.75 12.79 -11.63
N ASP A 305 -17.69 12.01 -11.84
CA ASP A 305 -16.43 12.16 -11.12
C ASP A 305 -15.75 13.49 -11.46
N GLN A 306 -15.79 13.91 -12.74
CA GLN A 306 -15.24 15.19 -13.19
C GLN A 306 -15.99 16.41 -12.60
N VAL A 307 -17.33 16.35 -12.53
CA VAL A 307 -18.13 17.41 -11.89
C VAL A 307 -17.95 17.41 -10.37
N ALA A 308 -17.87 16.24 -9.73
CA ALA A 308 -17.57 16.14 -8.30
C ALA A 308 -16.19 16.74 -7.97
N GLN A 309 -15.17 16.43 -8.77
CA GLN A 309 -13.83 17.00 -8.64
C GLN A 309 -13.84 18.53 -8.79
N ALA A 310 -14.50 19.06 -9.82
CA ALA A 310 -14.61 20.51 -10.02
C ALA A 310 -15.36 21.22 -8.88
N GLN A 311 -16.45 20.63 -8.36
CA GLN A 311 -17.17 21.17 -7.19
C GLN A 311 -16.29 21.14 -5.91
N LEU A 312 -15.50 20.08 -5.70
CA LEU A 312 -14.54 20.00 -4.59
C LEU A 312 -13.37 21.00 -4.72
N ALA A 313 -12.99 21.35 -5.96
CA ALA A 313 -12.07 22.44 -6.26
C ALA A 313 -12.71 23.84 -6.16
N GLY A 314 -13.97 23.95 -5.74
CA GLY A 314 -14.68 25.21 -5.49
C GLY A 314 -15.45 25.80 -6.68
N CYS A 315 -15.63 25.06 -7.77
CA CYS A 315 -16.43 25.53 -8.92
C CYS A 315 -17.92 25.52 -8.59
N ASP A 316 -18.63 26.63 -8.84
CA ASP A 316 -20.07 26.73 -8.51
C ASP A 316 -20.98 26.05 -9.53
N ILE A 317 -20.81 24.75 -9.73
CA ILE A 317 -21.64 23.95 -10.63
C ILE A 317 -22.99 23.70 -9.95
N ARG A 318 -24.08 24.02 -10.65
CA ARG A 318 -25.47 23.95 -10.19
C ARG A 318 -26.31 22.87 -10.86
N GLY A 319 -25.77 22.19 -11.87
CA GLY A 319 -26.43 21.02 -12.45
C GLY A 319 -25.64 20.30 -13.53
N ILE A 320 -26.21 19.17 -13.96
CA ILE A 320 -25.83 18.41 -15.16
C ILE A 320 -27.11 18.12 -15.94
N CYS A 321 -27.16 18.46 -17.22
CA CYS A 321 -28.26 18.17 -18.12
C CYS A 321 -27.88 17.04 -19.08
N LEU A 322 -28.59 15.92 -19.00
CA LEU A 322 -28.48 14.83 -19.97
C LEU A 322 -29.11 15.30 -21.27
N TYR A 323 -28.31 15.43 -22.33
CA TYR A 323 -28.75 15.94 -23.62
C TYR A 323 -28.27 15.00 -24.75
N PRO A 324 -29.19 14.38 -25.52
CA PRO A 324 -30.64 14.38 -25.33
C PRO A 324 -31.06 13.36 -24.25
N ILE A 325 -32.29 13.50 -23.70
CA ILE A 325 -32.86 12.54 -22.73
C ILE A 325 -33.64 11.40 -23.41
N ILE A 326 -34.33 11.70 -24.51
CA ILE A 326 -34.93 10.73 -25.44
C ILE A 326 -34.01 10.67 -26.66
N ASP A 327 -33.73 9.49 -27.20
CA ASP A 327 -32.91 9.34 -28.40
C ASP A 327 -33.52 10.10 -29.59
N ARG A 328 -32.65 10.46 -30.53
CA ARG A 328 -32.97 11.26 -31.72
C ARG A 328 -31.95 10.96 -32.82
N PRO A 329 -32.31 11.04 -34.11
CA PRO A 329 -31.36 10.76 -35.19
C PRO A 329 -30.32 11.88 -35.36
N LEU A 330 -29.40 11.71 -36.30
CA LEU A 330 -28.48 12.77 -36.70
C LEU A 330 -29.23 13.89 -37.43
N TRP A 331 -28.68 15.11 -37.42
CA TRP A 331 -29.28 16.25 -38.12
C TRP A 331 -29.05 16.13 -39.63
N GLU A 332 -27.93 15.53 -40.03
CA GLU A 332 -27.46 15.29 -41.38
C GLU A 332 -28.13 14.04 -42.01
N ASP A 333 -28.36 13.01 -41.19
CA ASP A 333 -29.05 11.77 -41.57
C ASP A 333 -30.15 11.43 -40.56
N ILE A 334 -31.38 11.84 -40.89
CA ILE A 334 -32.59 11.58 -40.11
C ILE A 334 -32.98 10.08 -40.05
N THR A 335 -32.31 9.21 -40.79
CA THR A 335 -32.52 7.75 -40.75
C THR A 335 -31.57 7.03 -39.80
N HIS A 336 -30.44 7.66 -39.43
CA HIS A 336 -29.47 7.08 -38.50
C HIS A 336 -29.77 7.47 -37.05
N TRP A 337 -30.15 6.50 -36.24
CA TRP A 337 -30.39 6.65 -34.80
C TRP A 337 -29.16 6.15 -34.01
N PRO A 338 -28.44 7.04 -33.29
CA PRO A 338 -27.17 6.72 -32.65
C PRO A 338 -27.31 6.15 -31.23
N HIS A 339 -28.54 6.01 -30.71
CA HIS A 339 -28.83 5.50 -29.36
C HIS A 339 -28.12 6.32 -28.28
N SER A 340 -28.56 7.58 -28.18
CA SER A 340 -27.94 8.67 -27.40
C SER A 340 -28.72 9.07 -26.13
N GLY A 341 -30.01 8.73 -26.05
CA GLY A 341 -30.88 9.08 -24.92
C GLY A 341 -30.67 8.21 -23.67
N LEU A 342 -31.40 8.50 -22.60
CA LEU A 342 -31.67 7.56 -21.49
C LEU A 342 -32.78 6.56 -21.87
N TRP A 343 -33.74 7.03 -22.69
CA TRP A 343 -34.67 6.18 -23.42
C TRP A 343 -34.30 6.20 -24.91
N ASP A 344 -34.10 5.01 -25.48
CA ASP A 344 -34.08 4.82 -26.92
C ASP A 344 -35.53 4.80 -27.45
N SER A 345 -35.73 5.10 -28.74
CA SER A 345 -37.06 5.11 -29.36
C SER A 345 -37.14 4.01 -30.43
N ASP A 346 -38.18 3.17 -30.39
CA ASP A 346 -38.40 2.16 -31.43
C ASP A 346 -39.15 2.73 -32.66
N SER A 347 -39.38 1.88 -33.67
CA SER A 347 -40.10 2.25 -34.89
C SER A 347 -41.60 2.49 -34.71
N GLN A 348 -42.13 2.34 -33.49
CA GLN A 348 -43.48 2.70 -33.07
C GLN A 348 -43.46 3.91 -32.10
N ASN A 349 -42.31 4.56 -31.92
CA ASN A 349 -42.01 5.64 -30.98
C ASN A 349 -42.13 5.27 -29.48
N VAL A 350 -42.14 3.98 -29.15
CA VAL A 350 -42.19 3.49 -27.76
C VAL A 350 -40.85 3.76 -27.07
N ARG A 351 -40.91 4.30 -25.85
CA ARG A 351 -39.73 4.64 -25.04
C ARG A 351 -39.10 3.39 -24.42
N LEU A 352 -37.97 2.95 -24.94
CA LEU A 352 -37.20 1.82 -24.44
C LEU A 352 -36.12 2.31 -23.46
N LEU A 353 -36.28 2.05 -22.16
CA LEU A 353 -35.31 2.49 -21.16
C LEU A 353 -33.99 1.72 -21.29
N ASN A 354 -32.87 2.43 -21.49
CA ASN A 354 -31.55 1.79 -21.43
C ASN A 354 -31.20 1.43 -19.98
N HIS A 355 -31.34 0.15 -19.62
CA HIS A 355 -31.19 -0.31 -18.24
C HIS A 355 -29.78 -0.09 -17.66
N ALA A 356 -28.72 -0.19 -18.47
CA ALA A 356 -27.35 0.04 -18.02
C ALA A 356 -27.10 1.53 -17.71
N TYR A 357 -27.51 2.43 -18.61
CA TYR A 357 -27.45 3.88 -18.40
C TYR A 357 -28.33 4.30 -17.21
N ALA A 358 -29.52 3.73 -17.06
CA ALA A 358 -30.42 3.97 -15.93
C ALA A 358 -29.83 3.54 -14.58
N ALA A 359 -29.06 2.45 -14.54
CA ALA A 359 -28.35 2.02 -13.34
C ALA A 359 -27.20 2.99 -13.01
N ALA A 360 -26.36 3.30 -13.99
CA ALA A 360 -25.23 4.23 -13.87
C ALA A 360 -25.67 5.64 -13.46
N LEU A 361 -26.78 6.16 -14.01
CA LEU A 361 -27.35 7.44 -13.61
C LEU A 361 -27.83 7.44 -12.15
N ARG A 362 -28.55 6.40 -11.70
CA ARG A 362 -28.99 6.31 -10.30
C ARG A 362 -27.83 6.16 -9.32
N GLN A 363 -26.73 5.54 -9.75
CA GLN A 363 -25.48 5.47 -8.99
C GLN A 363 -24.79 6.84 -8.93
N SER A 364 -24.64 7.50 -10.08
CA SER A 364 -24.11 8.87 -10.23
C SER A 364 -24.83 9.88 -9.36
N GLN A 365 -26.17 9.83 -9.34
CA GLN A 365 -27.02 10.66 -8.48
C GLN A 365 -26.73 10.47 -6.99
N ARG A 366 -26.54 9.22 -6.53
CA ARG A 366 -26.18 8.93 -5.13
C ARG A 366 -24.76 9.36 -4.79
N ALA A 367 -23.80 9.13 -5.69
CA ALA A 367 -22.40 9.49 -5.52
C ALA A 367 -22.23 11.01 -5.41
N LEU A 368 -22.79 11.76 -6.38
CA LEU A 368 -22.66 13.21 -6.42
C LEU A 368 -23.38 13.90 -5.25
N ALA A 369 -24.53 13.38 -4.82
CA ALA A 369 -25.22 13.89 -3.63
C ALA A 369 -24.39 13.73 -2.34
N ARG A 370 -23.57 12.67 -2.23
CA ARG A 370 -22.62 12.49 -1.11
C ARG A 370 -21.49 13.51 -1.18
N PHE A 371 -20.86 13.68 -2.35
CA PHE A 371 -19.81 14.69 -2.54
C PHE A 371 -20.31 16.12 -2.28
N GLN A 372 -21.53 16.46 -2.71
CA GLN A 372 -22.16 17.77 -2.43
C GLN A 372 -22.49 17.96 -0.93
N GLY A 373 -22.71 16.86 -0.19
CA GLY A 373 -22.79 16.88 1.27
C GLY A 373 -21.51 17.36 1.96
N PHE A 374 -20.33 17.19 1.35
CA PHE A 374 -19.07 17.70 1.89
C PHE A 374 -18.91 19.22 1.78
N LEU A 375 -19.66 19.87 0.87
CA LEU A 375 -19.54 21.30 0.54
C LEU A 375 -20.50 22.18 1.34
N THR A 376 -21.37 21.59 2.17
CA THR A 376 -22.49 22.31 2.81
C THR A 376 -22.30 22.38 4.33
N PRO A 377 -22.12 23.58 4.92
CA PRO A 377 -22.18 23.75 6.37
C PRO A 377 -23.54 23.30 6.93
N ALA A 378 -23.53 22.49 7.99
CA ALA A 378 -24.68 21.68 8.39
C ALA A 378 -25.96 22.49 8.72
N ALA A 379 -26.98 22.37 7.86
CA ALA A 379 -28.29 23.02 8.01
C ALA A 379 -29.45 22.05 8.30
N GLY A 380 -29.15 20.88 8.90
CA GLY A 380 -30.12 19.92 9.43
C GLY A 380 -30.73 18.92 8.43
N PRO A 381 -31.50 17.92 8.91
CA PRO A 381 -31.80 17.59 10.30
C PRO A 381 -30.92 16.45 10.87
N LYS A 382 -30.17 16.76 11.94
CA LYS A 382 -29.61 15.89 13.01
C LYS A 382 -28.92 14.54 12.76
N GLU A 383 -28.93 13.89 11.60
CA GLU A 383 -28.20 12.61 11.38
C GLU A 383 -26.87 12.71 10.62
N PHE A 384 -26.64 13.78 9.84
CA PHE A 384 -25.42 13.93 9.03
C PHE A 384 -24.42 14.96 9.57
N VAL A 385 -24.21 14.99 10.89
CA VAL A 385 -23.06 15.68 11.50
C VAL A 385 -21.88 14.71 11.62
N MET A 386 -21.36 14.28 10.47
CA MET A 386 -20.06 13.60 10.40
C MET A 386 -19.00 14.64 10.05
N ASN A 387 -18.13 14.96 11.02
CA ASN A 387 -16.80 15.47 10.67
C ASN A 387 -16.16 14.43 9.74
N GLN A 388 -15.70 14.89 8.57
CA GLN A 388 -15.14 14.02 7.53
C GLN A 388 -13.99 13.20 8.12
N SER A 389 -14.12 11.87 8.13
CA SER A 389 -12.97 11.02 8.42
C SER A 389 -12.00 11.03 7.25
N VAL A 390 -10.72 11.13 7.56
CA VAL A 390 -9.64 10.97 6.56
C VAL A 390 -9.24 9.50 6.54
N LEU A 391 -8.99 8.96 5.34
CA LEU A 391 -8.40 7.64 5.14
C LEU A 391 -7.01 7.82 4.54
N VAL A 392 -5.97 7.60 5.33
CA VAL A 392 -4.58 7.54 4.85
C VAL A 392 -4.31 6.12 4.39
N VAL A 393 -3.91 5.95 3.13
CA VAL A 393 -3.69 4.64 2.51
C VAL A 393 -2.23 4.50 2.10
N PHE A 394 -1.55 3.44 2.52
CA PHE A 394 -0.21 3.10 2.05
C PHE A 394 -0.27 1.98 1.01
N SER A 395 0.32 2.20 -0.17
CA SER A 395 0.23 1.29 -1.31
C SER A 395 1.56 1.01 -1.98
N HIS A 396 1.83 -0.27 -2.26
CA HIS A 396 2.90 -0.71 -3.17
C HIS A 396 2.48 -0.64 -4.65
N LEU A 397 1.19 -0.40 -4.91
CA LEU A 397 0.61 -0.22 -6.24
C LEU A 397 0.42 1.27 -6.51
N ARG A 398 0.94 1.73 -7.65
CA ARG A 398 0.77 3.11 -8.12
C ARG A 398 -0.62 3.32 -8.71
N TRP A 399 -1.24 4.46 -8.44
CA TRP A 399 -2.62 4.77 -8.85
C TRP A 399 -2.74 4.79 -10.38
N GLY A 400 -1.81 5.47 -11.05
CA GLY A 400 -1.75 5.61 -12.52
C GLY A 400 -1.11 4.43 -13.26
N PHE A 401 -0.90 3.28 -12.61
CA PHE A 401 -0.45 2.06 -13.28
C PHE A 401 -1.68 1.22 -13.70
N VAL A 402 -1.67 -0.10 -13.48
CA VAL A 402 -2.84 -0.94 -13.76
C VAL A 402 -3.97 -0.62 -12.79
N PHE A 403 -5.11 -0.21 -13.35
CA PHE A 403 -6.36 0.00 -12.61
C PHE A 403 -6.90 -1.34 -12.10
N GLN A 404 -7.11 -1.46 -10.80
CA GLN A 404 -7.51 -2.70 -10.14
C GLN A 404 -8.22 -2.41 -8.80
N ARG A 405 -8.25 -3.38 -7.89
CA ARG A 405 -8.99 -3.32 -6.61
C ARG A 405 -8.82 -1.99 -5.83
N PRO A 406 -7.62 -1.43 -5.60
CA PRO A 406 -7.47 -0.21 -4.82
C PRO A 406 -8.20 0.98 -5.46
N GLN A 407 -8.06 1.19 -6.77
CA GLN A 407 -8.74 2.28 -7.45
C GLN A 407 -10.27 2.11 -7.44
N HIS A 408 -10.78 0.89 -7.66
CA HIS A 408 -12.22 0.60 -7.54
C HIS A 408 -12.77 0.84 -6.13
N VAL A 409 -12.07 0.38 -5.09
CA VAL A 409 -12.50 0.48 -3.69
C VAL A 409 -12.41 1.93 -3.18
N LEU A 410 -11.28 2.59 -3.43
CA LEU A 410 -10.99 3.90 -2.85
C LEU A 410 -11.77 5.04 -3.51
N SER A 411 -11.96 5.02 -4.83
CA SER A 411 -12.83 6.00 -5.52
C SER A 411 -14.27 5.99 -4.97
N ARG A 412 -14.80 4.81 -4.65
CA ARG A 412 -16.12 4.64 -4.06
C ARG A 412 -16.14 5.00 -2.57
N LEU A 413 -15.08 4.70 -1.81
CA LEU A 413 -14.92 5.17 -0.42
C LEU A 413 -14.70 6.68 -0.31
N ALA A 414 -14.22 7.35 -1.38
CA ALA A 414 -14.05 8.80 -1.42
C ALA A 414 -15.37 9.57 -1.26
N GLN A 415 -16.51 8.93 -1.54
CA GLN A 415 -17.86 9.42 -1.24
C GLN A 415 -18.19 9.42 0.28
N HIS A 416 -17.28 8.95 1.13
CA HIS A 416 -17.46 8.82 2.58
C HIS A 416 -16.29 9.34 3.41
N HIS A 417 -15.07 9.35 2.86
CA HIS A 417 -13.83 9.77 3.53
C HIS A 417 -12.97 10.61 2.57
N ARG A 418 -12.20 11.58 3.09
CA ARG A 418 -11.11 12.23 2.33
C ARG A 418 -9.98 11.23 2.19
N ILE A 419 -9.64 10.80 0.97
CA ILE A 419 -8.63 9.76 0.73
C ILE A 419 -7.27 10.41 0.47
N ILE A 420 -6.25 9.97 1.20
CA ILE A 420 -4.84 10.34 1.01
C ILE A 420 -4.07 9.06 0.68
N PHE A 421 -3.75 8.85 -0.60
CA PHE A 421 -3.13 7.62 -1.10
C PHE A 421 -1.62 7.82 -1.31
N ILE A 422 -0.82 7.26 -0.41
CA ILE A 422 0.64 7.36 -0.38
C ILE A 422 1.23 6.20 -1.18
N GLU A 423 1.90 6.54 -2.28
CA GLU A 423 2.66 5.61 -3.11
C GLU A 423 4.06 5.33 -2.56
N GLU A 424 4.71 4.32 -3.11
CA GLU A 424 6.11 4.05 -2.84
C GLU A 424 7.04 5.17 -3.35
N PRO A 425 8.14 5.48 -2.62
CA PRO A 425 9.04 6.57 -2.97
C PRO A 425 9.70 6.36 -4.34
N VAL A 426 9.80 7.44 -5.11
CA VAL A 426 10.59 7.52 -6.35
C VAL A 426 11.98 8.04 -6.02
N TYR A 427 13.02 7.43 -6.60
CA TYR A 427 14.37 7.99 -6.56
C TYR A 427 14.44 9.30 -7.34
N GLN A 428 14.85 10.39 -6.68
CA GLN A 428 15.16 11.67 -7.28
C GLN A 428 16.40 12.25 -6.57
N ALA A 429 17.43 12.60 -7.34
CA ALA A 429 18.59 13.31 -6.80
C ALA A 429 18.19 14.72 -6.32
N GLY A 430 18.62 15.09 -5.11
CA GLY A 430 18.36 16.39 -4.50
C GLY A 430 17.68 16.29 -3.13
N GLU A 431 16.95 17.33 -2.77
CA GLU A 431 16.15 17.40 -1.53
C GLU A 431 14.93 16.46 -1.62
N ALA A 432 14.60 15.80 -0.50
CA ALA A 432 13.45 14.91 -0.43
C ALA A 432 12.15 15.72 -0.24
N GLY A 433 11.06 15.28 -0.88
CA GLY A 433 9.80 16.02 -0.87
C GLY A 433 8.61 15.18 -1.33
N LEU A 434 7.42 15.79 -1.34
CA LEU A 434 6.18 15.14 -1.76
C LEU A 434 5.63 15.85 -3.00
N ARG A 435 5.27 15.09 -4.04
CA ARG A 435 4.38 15.56 -5.10
C ARG A 435 2.97 15.06 -4.83
N THR A 436 1.97 15.85 -5.19
CA THR A 436 0.56 15.52 -4.96
C THR A 436 -0.25 15.69 -6.23
N SER A 437 -1.12 14.74 -6.54
CA SER A 437 -2.09 14.81 -7.64
C SER A 437 -3.49 14.45 -7.16
N GLN A 438 -4.52 14.80 -7.93
CA GLN A 438 -5.91 14.46 -7.63
C GLN A 438 -6.52 13.73 -8.82
N PRO A 439 -6.30 12.41 -8.98
CA PRO A 439 -6.77 11.65 -10.13
C PRO A 439 -8.24 11.21 -10.02
N ALA A 440 -8.90 11.46 -8.89
CA ALA A 440 -10.33 11.21 -8.68
C ALA A 440 -10.92 12.16 -7.64
N ALA A 441 -12.24 12.33 -7.64
CA ALA A 441 -12.96 13.19 -6.70
C ALA A 441 -12.70 12.75 -5.24
N ASN A 442 -12.24 13.71 -4.41
CA ASN A 442 -11.87 13.50 -2.99
C ASN A 442 -10.75 12.46 -2.75
N VAL A 443 -9.92 12.18 -3.77
CA VAL A 443 -8.69 11.38 -3.66
C VAL A 443 -7.48 12.26 -3.97
N THR A 444 -6.59 12.42 -2.99
CA THR A 444 -5.25 12.97 -3.21
C THR A 444 -4.25 11.82 -3.23
N VAL A 445 -3.54 11.65 -4.34
CA VAL A 445 -2.36 10.78 -4.42
C VAL A 445 -1.14 11.57 -3.98
N VAL A 446 -0.25 10.93 -3.23
CA VAL A 446 0.99 11.48 -2.69
C VAL A 446 2.14 10.59 -3.15
N GLU A 447 3.00 11.12 -4.02
CA GLU A 447 4.22 10.47 -4.47
C GLU A 447 5.41 11.09 -3.73
N PRO A 448 6.10 10.34 -2.84
CA PRO A 448 7.32 10.81 -2.22
C PRO A 448 8.51 10.73 -3.19
N HIS A 449 9.38 11.73 -3.17
CA HIS A 449 10.66 11.74 -3.88
C HIS A 449 11.80 11.78 -2.89
N THR A 450 12.81 10.94 -3.09
CA THR A 450 13.93 10.78 -2.14
C THR A 450 15.26 10.56 -2.87
N PRO A 451 16.40 10.96 -2.30
CA PRO A 451 17.73 10.64 -2.83
C PRO A 451 18.18 9.20 -2.52
N ILE A 452 17.27 8.32 -2.07
CA ILE A 452 17.57 6.96 -1.62
C ILE A 452 17.22 5.96 -2.74
N HIS A 453 18.20 5.14 -3.14
CA HIS A 453 18.04 4.14 -4.19
C HIS A 453 17.27 2.88 -3.77
N ALA A 454 17.05 2.66 -2.46
CA ALA A 454 16.33 1.50 -1.97
C ALA A 454 14.84 1.54 -2.38
N PRO A 455 14.30 0.47 -2.99
CA PRO A 455 12.96 0.48 -3.58
C PRO A 455 11.86 0.36 -2.52
N GLY A 456 10.71 0.95 -2.81
CA GLY A 456 9.51 0.82 -1.99
C GLY A 456 9.65 1.38 -0.58
N PHE A 457 8.84 0.90 0.36
CA PHE A 457 8.94 1.29 1.77
C PHE A 457 10.08 0.53 2.50
N HIS A 458 11.30 0.57 1.94
CA HIS A 458 12.51 0.04 2.57
C HIS A 458 12.92 0.85 3.80
N ASP A 459 13.70 0.25 4.69
CA ASP A 459 14.01 0.79 6.02
C ASP A 459 14.75 2.13 5.96
N ASP A 460 15.64 2.30 4.98
CA ASP A 460 16.37 3.56 4.73
C ASP A 460 15.41 4.71 4.40
N GLN A 461 14.32 4.42 3.67
CA GLN A 461 13.33 5.41 3.26
C GLN A 461 12.53 5.95 4.46
N ILE A 462 12.31 5.13 5.49
CA ILE A 462 11.44 5.45 6.64
C ILE A 462 11.90 6.73 7.35
N ALA A 463 13.22 6.91 7.52
CA ALA A 463 13.78 8.07 8.22
C ALA A 463 13.51 9.41 7.52
N LEU A 464 13.43 9.43 6.17
CA LEU A 464 13.06 10.62 5.40
C LEU A 464 11.54 10.77 5.25
N LEU A 465 10.82 9.65 5.05
CA LEU A 465 9.38 9.67 4.83
C LEU A 465 8.58 10.08 6.09
N GLN A 466 9.01 9.66 7.29
CA GLN A 466 8.28 9.95 8.53
C GLN A 466 8.08 11.47 8.80
N PRO A 467 9.12 12.34 8.75
CA PRO A 467 8.92 13.78 8.94
C PRO A 467 8.23 14.49 7.76
N LEU A 468 8.38 13.98 6.52
CA LEU A 468 7.63 14.49 5.36
C LEU A 468 6.12 14.24 5.52
N LEU A 469 5.74 13.04 5.97
CA LEU A 469 4.34 12.63 6.11
C LEU A 469 3.67 13.15 7.39
N SER A 470 4.41 13.49 8.45
CA SER A 470 3.82 13.99 9.71
C SER A 470 3.09 15.33 9.58
N ASN A 471 3.37 16.10 8.53
CA ASN A 471 2.75 17.39 8.24
C ASN A 471 1.62 17.31 7.19
N LEU A 472 1.24 16.09 6.76
CA LEU A 472 0.32 15.86 5.65
C LEU A 472 -1.17 16.10 6.00
N LEU A 473 -1.50 16.16 7.30
CA LEU A 473 -2.85 16.37 7.83
C LEU A 473 -2.89 17.55 8.80
N GLU A 474 -4.06 18.17 8.92
CA GLU A 474 -4.31 19.25 9.85
C GLU A 474 -4.22 18.77 11.32
N PRO A 475 -3.58 19.53 12.23
CA PRO A 475 -3.41 19.11 13.63
C PRO A 475 -4.72 18.77 14.33
N GLY A 476 -4.77 17.58 14.94
CA GLY A 476 -5.95 17.08 15.65
C GLY A 476 -6.89 16.19 14.82
N ILE A 477 -6.61 15.96 13.53
CA ILE A 477 -7.29 14.90 12.76
C ILE A 477 -6.82 13.52 13.21
N GLU A 478 -7.78 12.62 13.42
CA GLU A 478 -7.56 11.19 13.71
C GLU A 478 -7.93 10.37 12.45
N PRO A 479 -6.99 10.07 11.55
CA PRO A 479 -7.28 9.33 10.33
C PRO A 479 -7.55 7.85 10.62
N LEU A 480 -8.35 7.20 9.78
CA LEU A 480 -8.23 5.75 9.59
C LEU A 480 -6.98 5.50 8.73
N VAL A 481 -6.18 4.50 9.06
CA VAL A 481 -4.95 4.19 8.32
C VAL A 481 -5.07 2.80 7.69
N TRP A 482 -4.99 2.74 6.36
CA TRP A 482 -5.20 1.55 5.54
C TRP A 482 -3.88 1.11 4.89
N PHE A 483 -3.62 -0.18 4.89
CA PHE A 483 -2.42 -0.76 4.28
C PHE A 483 -2.80 -1.72 3.14
N TYR A 484 -2.18 -1.52 1.97
CA TYR A 484 -2.06 -2.52 0.90
C TYR A 484 -0.65 -3.15 0.86
N THR A 485 0.28 -2.70 1.70
CA THR A 485 1.60 -3.31 1.88
C THR A 485 2.02 -3.28 3.34
N PRO A 486 2.48 -4.40 3.92
CA PRO A 486 3.05 -4.41 5.26
C PRO A 486 4.33 -3.58 5.38
N MET A 487 5.06 -3.36 4.29
CA MET A 487 6.36 -2.66 4.32
C MET A 487 6.25 -1.24 4.89
N ALA A 488 5.12 -0.56 4.66
CA ALA A 488 4.85 0.78 5.17
C ALA A 488 4.49 0.86 6.66
N LEU A 489 4.34 -0.27 7.38
CA LEU A 489 3.94 -0.30 8.79
C LEU A 489 4.71 0.66 9.73
N PRO A 490 6.02 0.95 9.57
CA PRO A 490 6.71 1.95 10.38
C PRO A 490 6.11 3.37 10.27
N LEU A 491 5.62 3.75 9.09
CA LEU A 491 5.06 5.07 8.80
C LEU A 491 3.69 5.33 9.45
N LEU A 492 3.07 4.30 10.04
CA LEU A 492 1.93 4.45 10.95
C LEU A 492 2.24 5.48 12.07
N SER A 493 3.50 5.52 12.52
CA SER A 493 3.93 6.44 13.59
C SER A 493 3.96 7.93 13.22
N ALA A 494 3.74 8.28 11.95
CA ALA A 494 3.51 9.66 11.51
C ALA A 494 2.06 10.15 11.78
N PHE A 495 1.13 9.25 12.14
CA PHE A 495 -0.30 9.56 12.22
C PHE A 495 -0.95 9.11 13.54
N ASN A 496 -1.75 9.97 14.17
CA ASN A 496 -2.56 9.63 15.34
C ASN A 496 -3.83 8.86 14.92
N SER A 497 -3.68 7.60 14.53
CA SER A 497 -4.74 6.82 13.88
C SER A 497 -5.96 6.54 14.78
N ARG A 498 -7.17 6.78 14.26
CA ARG A 498 -8.46 6.37 14.86
C ARG A 498 -8.69 4.85 14.80
N GLY A 499 -7.99 4.17 13.90
CA GLY A 499 -8.02 2.73 13.70
C GLY A 499 -7.27 2.31 12.43
N ILE A 500 -6.91 1.03 12.35
CA ILE A 500 -5.99 0.48 11.36
C ILE A 500 -6.70 -0.60 10.52
N ILE A 501 -6.53 -0.55 9.21
CA ILE A 501 -7.09 -1.51 8.24
C ILE A 501 -5.96 -2.13 7.43
N TYR A 502 -6.05 -3.44 7.16
CA TYR A 502 -5.18 -4.14 6.22
C TYR A 502 -6.02 -4.86 5.15
N ASP A 503 -5.88 -4.49 3.88
CA ASP A 503 -6.53 -5.19 2.76
C ASP A 503 -5.50 -6.09 2.06
N CYS A 504 -5.48 -7.35 2.48
CA CYS A 504 -4.62 -8.40 1.94
C CYS A 504 -5.20 -8.88 0.60
N MET A 505 -4.91 -8.13 -0.47
CA MET A 505 -5.39 -8.46 -1.82
C MET A 505 -4.59 -9.56 -2.54
N ASP A 506 -3.29 -9.66 -2.25
CA ASP A 506 -2.35 -10.66 -2.76
C ASP A 506 -1.45 -11.17 -1.63
N GLU A 507 -0.96 -12.41 -1.73
CA GLU A 507 0.08 -12.93 -0.84
C GLU A 507 1.46 -12.37 -1.27
N LEU A 508 1.74 -11.12 -0.88
CA LEU A 508 2.95 -10.40 -1.29
C LEU A 508 4.26 -11.11 -0.89
N SER A 509 4.21 -12.05 0.06
CA SER A 509 5.38 -12.86 0.45
C SER A 509 5.65 -14.08 -0.43
N ALA A 510 4.79 -14.36 -1.42
CA ALA A 510 4.91 -15.49 -2.35
C ALA A 510 5.34 -15.09 -3.78
N PHE A 511 5.68 -13.82 -4.00
CA PHE A 511 6.34 -13.36 -5.23
C PHE A 511 7.86 -13.56 -5.15
N ASP A 512 8.50 -13.70 -6.31
CA ASP A 512 9.95 -13.78 -6.39
C ASP A 512 10.63 -12.51 -5.83
N GLN A 513 11.79 -12.72 -5.19
CA GLN A 513 12.61 -11.69 -4.54
C GLN A 513 11.94 -10.90 -3.40
N ALA A 514 10.79 -11.34 -2.87
CA ALA A 514 10.10 -10.68 -1.75
C ALA A 514 11.02 -10.45 -0.52
N PRO A 515 11.12 -9.21 0.02
CA PRO A 515 11.98 -8.92 1.18
C PRO A 515 11.60 -9.73 2.42
N ARG A 516 12.59 -10.25 3.15
CA ARG A 516 12.38 -11.07 4.37
C ARG A 516 11.61 -10.32 5.47
N GLN A 517 11.74 -9.00 5.50
CA GLN A 517 11.01 -8.09 6.38
C GLN A 517 9.48 -8.14 6.15
N LEU A 518 9.03 -8.49 4.95
CA LEU A 518 7.62 -8.40 4.57
C LEU A 518 6.74 -9.37 5.38
N GLN A 519 7.17 -10.63 5.57
CA GLN A 519 6.44 -11.62 6.39
C GLN A 519 6.38 -11.22 7.88
N GLN A 520 7.46 -10.62 8.38
CA GLN A 520 7.54 -10.11 9.75
C GLN A 520 6.59 -8.91 9.94
N ARG A 521 6.60 -7.97 9.00
CA ARG A 521 5.70 -6.81 8.99
C ARG A 521 4.25 -7.20 8.76
N GLU A 522 3.95 -8.21 7.94
CA GLU A 522 2.58 -8.71 7.76
C GLU A 522 2.03 -9.22 9.10
N SER A 523 2.81 -10.04 9.80
CA SER A 523 2.42 -10.58 11.10
C SER A 523 2.18 -9.48 12.12
N ALA A 524 3.06 -8.47 12.16
CA ALA A 524 2.91 -7.30 13.02
C ALA A 524 1.71 -6.39 12.63
N LEU A 525 1.37 -6.29 11.35
CA LEU A 525 0.22 -5.53 10.84
C LEU A 525 -1.10 -6.26 11.14
N LEU A 526 -1.17 -7.57 10.89
CA LEU A 526 -2.31 -8.43 11.25
C LEU A 526 -2.62 -8.39 12.76
N SER A 527 -1.59 -8.26 13.61
CA SER A 527 -1.75 -8.08 15.06
C SER A 527 -2.12 -6.65 15.50
N ARG A 528 -2.09 -5.67 14.60
CA ARG A 528 -2.38 -4.24 14.89
C ARG A 528 -3.65 -3.70 14.21
N ALA A 529 -4.13 -4.37 13.16
CA ALA A 529 -5.31 -3.94 12.42
C ALA A 529 -6.60 -4.15 13.24
N ASP A 530 -7.43 -3.12 13.37
CA ASP A 530 -8.81 -3.25 13.86
C ASP A 530 -9.70 -4.01 12.86
N LEU A 531 -9.26 -4.14 11.61
CA LEU A 531 -10.02 -4.73 10.52
C LEU A 531 -9.11 -5.29 9.43
N VAL A 532 -9.34 -6.52 9.01
CA VAL A 532 -8.61 -7.15 7.90
C VAL A 532 -9.60 -7.50 6.79
N PHE A 533 -9.30 -7.07 5.57
CA PHE A 533 -9.99 -7.49 4.35
C PHE A 533 -9.10 -8.45 3.56
N THR A 534 -9.70 -9.37 2.82
CA THR A 534 -8.97 -10.25 1.89
C THR A 534 -9.58 -10.21 0.49
N GLY A 535 -8.73 -10.21 -0.55
CA GLY A 535 -9.12 -10.11 -1.95
C GLY A 535 -9.66 -11.39 -2.60
N GLY A 536 -9.45 -12.54 -1.97
CA GLY A 536 -9.88 -13.86 -2.46
C GLY A 536 -10.32 -14.79 -1.34
N ARG A 537 -10.94 -15.91 -1.71
CA ARG A 537 -11.47 -16.89 -0.74
C ARG A 537 -10.37 -17.79 -0.17
N SER A 538 -9.40 -18.17 -0.97
CA SER A 538 -8.17 -18.83 -0.50
C SER A 538 -7.36 -17.94 0.46
N LEU A 539 -7.23 -16.64 0.19
CA LEU A 539 -6.65 -15.67 1.13
C LEU A 539 -7.46 -15.55 2.42
N TYR A 540 -8.79 -15.48 2.34
CA TYR A 540 -9.64 -15.51 3.55
C TYR A 540 -9.35 -16.76 4.38
N GLU A 541 -9.33 -17.93 3.76
CA GLU A 541 -9.08 -19.21 4.43
C GLU A 541 -7.66 -19.31 5.03
N ALA A 542 -6.66 -18.62 4.45
CA ALA A 542 -5.30 -18.54 4.97
C ALA A 542 -5.07 -17.49 6.08
N LYS A 543 -5.92 -16.44 6.18
CA LYS A 543 -5.77 -15.36 7.17
C LYS A 543 -6.83 -15.37 8.29
N LYS A 544 -7.99 -16.01 8.10
CA LYS A 544 -9.15 -16.01 9.05
C LYS A 544 -8.79 -16.42 10.49
N ASP A 545 -7.86 -17.36 10.66
CA ASP A 545 -7.48 -17.88 11.98
C ASP A 545 -6.31 -17.08 12.59
N ARG A 546 -5.75 -16.10 11.85
CA ARG A 546 -4.66 -15.21 12.28
C ARG A 546 -5.15 -13.86 12.83
N HIS A 547 -6.42 -13.50 12.64
CA HIS A 547 -7.01 -12.28 13.19
C HIS A 547 -8.53 -12.42 13.42
N SER A 548 -9.08 -11.82 14.49
CA SER A 548 -10.48 -12.03 14.90
C SER A 548 -11.53 -11.31 14.04
N ARG A 549 -11.12 -10.33 13.23
CA ARG A 549 -11.98 -9.50 12.37
C ARG A 549 -11.45 -9.49 10.94
N VAL A 550 -11.44 -10.66 10.31
CA VAL A 550 -11.12 -10.86 8.89
C VAL A 550 -12.43 -10.98 8.10
N HIS A 551 -12.55 -10.26 6.99
CA HIS A 551 -13.72 -10.28 6.12
C HIS A 551 -13.32 -10.52 4.66
N CYS A 552 -13.89 -11.58 4.07
CA CYS A 552 -13.68 -11.92 2.66
C CYS A 552 -14.46 -10.97 1.76
N PHE A 553 -13.77 -10.19 0.93
CA PHE A 553 -14.37 -9.40 -0.14
C PHE A 553 -13.70 -9.78 -1.46
N PRO A 554 -14.20 -10.80 -2.17
CA PRO A 554 -13.67 -11.23 -3.46
C PRO A 554 -13.65 -10.10 -4.49
N SER A 555 -12.89 -10.30 -5.56
CA SER A 555 -12.96 -9.44 -6.75
C SER A 555 -14.40 -9.26 -7.23
N SER A 556 -14.73 -8.04 -7.65
CA SER A 556 -16.00 -7.67 -8.27
C SER A 556 -15.74 -7.12 -9.68
N VAL A 557 -16.79 -6.76 -10.42
CA VAL A 557 -16.69 -6.17 -11.77
C VAL A 557 -17.42 -4.83 -11.84
N ASP A 558 -16.94 -3.96 -12.73
CA ASP A 558 -17.71 -2.80 -13.20
C ASP A 558 -18.51 -3.21 -14.44
N ALA A 559 -19.69 -3.80 -14.21
CA ALA A 559 -20.50 -4.41 -15.27
C ALA A 559 -20.96 -3.40 -16.33
N GLY A 560 -21.19 -2.14 -15.95
CA GLY A 560 -21.57 -1.07 -16.87
C GLY A 560 -20.44 -0.68 -17.82
N HIS A 561 -19.18 -0.74 -17.35
CA HIS A 561 -18.01 -0.54 -18.18
C HIS A 561 -17.83 -1.68 -19.20
N PHE A 562 -17.82 -2.93 -18.75
CA PHE A 562 -17.52 -4.08 -19.61
C PHE A 562 -18.66 -4.51 -20.54
N ALA A 563 -19.91 -4.12 -20.26
CA ALA A 563 -21.03 -4.31 -21.18
C ALA A 563 -20.83 -3.62 -22.55
N GLN A 564 -19.90 -2.66 -22.66
CA GLN A 564 -19.47 -2.09 -23.94
C GLN A 564 -18.89 -3.12 -24.93
N ALA A 565 -18.44 -4.28 -24.44
CA ALA A 565 -17.94 -5.37 -25.26
C ALA A 565 -19.04 -6.28 -25.87
N LEU A 566 -20.30 -6.10 -25.46
CA LEU A 566 -21.46 -6.76 -26.08
C LEU A 566 -21.74 -6.16 -27.47
N ASP A 567 -21.44 -4.87 -27.65
CA ASP A 567 -21.38 -4.24 -28.96
C ASP A 567 -20.12 -4.70 -29.70
N ARG A 568 -20.32 -5.64 -30.63
CA ARG A 568 -19.24 -6.27 -31.40
C ARG A 568 -18.69 -5.38 -32.51
N SER A 569 -19.23 -4.17 -32.71
CA SER A 569 -18.69 -3.15 -33.62
C SER A 569 -17.65 -2.24 -32.95
N ASN A 570 -17.69 -2.13 -31.61
CA ASN A 570 -16.84 -1.28 -30.77
C ASN A 570 -15.40 -1.84 -30.61
N GLY A 571 -14.75 -2.23 -31.71
CA GLY A 571 -13.45 -2.91 -31.70
C GLY A 571 -12.24 -1.99 -31.60
N HIS A 572 -11.26 -2.34 -30.75
CA HIS A 572 -10.06 -1.53 -30.54
C HIS A 572 -9.16 -1.41 -31.79
N PRO A 573 -8.67 -0.22 -32.17
CA PRO A 573 -7.93 0.00 -33.41
C PRO A 573 -6.70 -0.90 -33.61
N LEU A 574 -5.92 -1.17 -32.55
CA LEU A 574 -4.70 -1.99 -32.62
C LEU A 574 -4.94 -3.43 -33.13
N GLN A 575 -6.16 -3.96 -32.98
CA GLN A 575 -6.53 -5.29 -33.47
C GLN A 575 -7.50 -5.26 -34.66
N GLN A 576 -7.80 -4.09 -35.22
CA GLN A 576 -8.78 -3.94 -36.31
C GLN A 576 -8.46 -4.83 -37.52
N PHE A 577 -7.19 -4.83 -37.95
CA PHE A 577 -6.70 -5.51 -39.16
C PHE A 577 -6.27 -6.98 -38.94
N LEU A 578 -6.29 -7.49 -37.72
CA LEU A 578 -5.94 -8.90 -37.45
C LEU A 578 -7.05 -9.84 -37.96
N PRO A 579 -6.74 -11.01 -38.55
CA PRO A 579 -7.77 -11.99 -38.93
C PRO A 579 -8.48 -12.58 -37.69
N LYS A 580 -9.48 -13.42 -37.93
CA LYS A 580 -10.14 -14.26 -36.91
C LYS A 580 -9.75 -15.74 -37.09
N PRO A 581 -9.79 -16.56 -36.03
CA PRO A 581 -10.24 -16.24 -34.67
C PRO A 581 -9.21 -15.45 -33.86
N ARG A 582 -9.69 -14.65 -32.90
CA ARG A 582 -8.86 -13.85 -31.98
C ARG A 582 -9.06 -14.34 -30.54
N LEU A 583 -7.99 -14.74 -29.86
CA LEU A 583 -8.03 -15.23 -28.48
C LEU A 583 -7.16 -14.32 -27.62
N GLY A 584 -7.67 -13.80 -26.49
CA GLY A 584 -6.99 -12.70 -25.80
C GLY A 584 -6.92 -12.79 -24.28
N TYR A 585 -5.86 -12.21 -23.73
CA TYR A 585 -5.66 -11.95 -22.30
C TYR A 585 -5.34 -10.46 -22.10
N TYR A 586 -5.86 -9.87 -21.01
CA TYR A 586 -5.31 -8.62 -20.49
C TYR A 586 -4.95 -8.69 -19.00
N GLY A 587 -3.97 -7.87 -18.61
CA GLY A 587 -3.45 -7.78 -17.25
C GLY A 587 -1.92 -7.67 -17.23
N VAL A 588 -1.36 -7.56 -16.03
CA VAL A 588 0.10 -7.56 -15.83
C VAL A 588 0.71 -8.84 -16.42
N ILE A 589 1.78 -8.71 -17.19
CA ILE A 589 2.56 -9.82 -17.74
C ILE A 589 3.84 -9.92 -16.90
N ASP A 590 3.86 -10.89 -15.98
CA ASP A 590 4.94 -11.15 -15.03
C ASP A 590 5.13 -12.66 -14.79
N GLU A 591 5.85 -13.02 -13.73
CA GLU A 591 6.09 -14.40 -13.24
C GLU A 591 4.84 -15.30 -13.08
N ARG A 592 3.63 -14.71 -13.09
CA ARG A 592 2.35 -15.44 -13.03
C ARG A 592 1.87 -15.93 -14.40
N MET A 593 2.51 -15.54 -15.51
CA MET A 593 2.12 -15.89 -16.87
C MET A 593 2.80 -17.18 -17.35
N ASP A 594 2.03 -18.15 -17.85
CA ASP A 594 2.58 -19.37 -18.45
C ASP A 594 3.00 -19.11 -19.91
N LEU A 595 4.19 -18.50 -20.07
CA LEU A 595 4.78 -18.24 -21.39
C LEU A 595 5.01 -19.53 -22.22
N PRO A 596 5.41 -20.69 -21.63
CA PRO A 596 5.40 -21.97 -22.34
C PRO A 596 4.02 -22.36 -22.91
N LEU A 597 2.93 -22.22 -22.15
CA LEU A 597 1.56 -22.48 -22.61
C LEU A 597 1.15 -21.50 -23.74
N VAL A 598 1.45 -20.21 -23.59
CA VAL A 598 1.19 -19.21 -24.65
C VAL A 598 1.96 -19.55 -25.93
N THR A 599 3.18 -20.08 -25.81
CA THR A 599 3.98 -20.57 -26.94
C THR A 599 3.37 -21.80 -27.59
N ALA A 600 2.98 -22.81 -26.79
CA ALA A 600 2.35 -24.04 -27.27
C ALA A 600 1.01 -23.77 -27.98
N LEU A 601 0.21 -22.83 -27.46
CA LEU A 601 -1.04 -22.38 -28.08
C LEU A 601 -0.78 -21.72 -29.46
N ALA A 602 0.27 -20.90 -29.56
CA ALA A 602 0.65 -20.20 -30.80
C ALA A 602 1.19 -21.15 -31.88
N ASP A 603 1.95 -22.17 -31.47
CA ASP A 603 2.53 -23.18 -32.38
C ASP A 603 1.51 -24.26 -32.81
N ALA A 604 0.50 -24.56 -31.97
CA ALA A 604 -0.54 -25.53 -32.29
C ALA A 604 -1.53 -25.04 -33.35
N HIS A 605 -1.90 -23.75 -33.32
CA HIS A 605 -2.86 -23.15 -34.26
C HIS A 605 -2.32 -21.82 -34.86
N PRO A 606 -1.46 -21.88 -35.91
CA PRO A 606 -0.81 -20.69 -36.49
C PRO A 606 -1.76 -19.68 -37.16
N ASP A 607 -3.01 -20.04 -37.40
CA ASP A 607 -4.08 -19.18 -37.91
C ASP A 607 -4.78 -18.36 -36.81
N TRP A 608 -4.76 -18.84 -35.56
CA TRP A 608 -5.36 -18.17 -34.41
C TRP A 608 -4.52 -16.96 -33.99
N GLN A 609 -5.15 -15.80 -33.83
CA GLN A 609 -4.47 -14.58 -33.39
C GLN A 609 -4.53 -14.45 -31.87
N ILE A 610 -3.39 -14.64 -31.21
CA ILE A 610 -3.27 -14.57 -29.75
C ILE A 610 -2.87 -13.14 -29.35
N ILE A 611 -3.67 -12.53 -28.49
CA ILE A 611 -3.61 -11.08 -28.20
C ILE A 611 -3.34 -10.87 -26.71
N MET A 612 -2.20 -10.26 -26.39
CA MET A 612 -1.70 -10.07 -25.02
C MET A 612 -1.58 -8.57 -24.71
N VAL A 613 -2.38 -8.10 -23.76
CA VAL A 613 -2.52 -6.67 -23.46
C VAL A 613 -2.16 -6.37 -21.99
N GLY A 614 -1.03 -5.71 -21.78
CA GLY A 614 -0.65 -5.19 -20.47
C GLY A 614 0.84 -4.84 -20.35
N PRO A 615 1.24 -4.22 -19.21
CA PRO A 615 2.63 -3.95 -18.92
C PRO A 615 3.39 -5.25 -18.66
N VAL A 616 4.62 -5.31 -19.18
CA VAL A 616 5.60 -6.37 -18.90
C VAL A 616 6.47 -5.90 -17.74
N VAL A 617 6.49 -6.63 -16.64
CA VAL A 617 7.24 -6.27 -15.42
C VAL A 617 7.80 -7.51 -14.73
N LYS A 618 8.88 -7.32 -13.97
CA LYS A 618 9.66 -8.35 -13.25
C LYS A 618 10.38 -9.40 -14.12
N ILE A 619 9.82 -9.74 -15.27
CA ILE A 619 10.48 -10.53 -16.32
C ILE A 619 11.14 -9.59 -17.35
N ASP A 620 12.18 -10.08 -18.03
CA ASP A 620 12.82 -9.36 -19.14
C ASP A 620 11.92 -9.42 -20.40
N PRO A 621 11.49 -8.28 -20.97
CA PRO A 621 10.68 -8.25 -22.19
C PRO A 621 11.32 -8.97 -23.39
N ALA A 622 12.65 -9.10 -23.45
CA ALA A 622 13.34 -9.85 -24.50
C ALA A 622 13.11 -11.38 -24.42
N THR A 623 12.59 -11.89 -23.30
CA THR A 623 12.25 -13.32 -23.12
C THR A 623 10.85 -13.68 -23.61
N LEU A 624 10.02 -12.70 -23.99
CA LEU A 624 8.66 -12.96 -24.47
C LEU A 624 8.67 -13.75 -25.78
N PRO A 625 7.87 -14.82 -25.91
CA PRO A 625 7.85 -15.64 -27.11
C PRO A 625 7.37 -14.83 -28.32
N GLN A 626 8.05 -15.04 -29.45
CA GLN A 626 7.80 -14.37 -30.72
C GLN A 626 7.25 -15.37 -31.74
N ARG A 627 6.04 -15.11 -32.25
CA ARG A 627 5.38 -15.86 -33.34
C ARG A 627 4.57 -14.89 -34.19
N LYS A 628 4.32 -15.21 -35.47
CA LYS A 628 3.63 -14.32 -36.42
C LYS A 628 2.18 -13.99 -36.05
N ASN A 629 1.58 -14.84 -35.22
CA ASN A 629 0.20 -14.80 -34.77
C ASN A 629 0.06 -14.42 -33.29
N LEU A 630 1.14 -14.01 -32.62
CA LEU A 630 1.17 -13.61 -31.21
C LEU A 630 1.50 -12.12 -31.08
N HIS A 631 0.57 -11.36 -30.52
CA HIS A 631 0.56 -9.89 -30.55
C HIS A 631 0.65 -9.31 -29.14
N TRP A 632 1.75 -8.63 -28.83
CA TRP A 632 2.00 -7.98 -27.53
C TRP A 632 1.73 -6.47 -27.64
N PHE A 633 0.61 -5.97 -27.10
CA PHE A 633 0.18 -4.57 -27.24
C PHE A 633 0.59 -3.64 -26.08
N GLY A 634 1.39 -4.12 -25.12
CA GLY A 634 1.85 -3.32 -23.98
C GLY A 634 0.72 -2.86 -23.06
N GLN A 635 1.02 -1.93 -22.14
CA GLN A 635 0.01 -1.34 -21.26
C GLN A 635 -1.00 -0.53 -22.08
N GLN A 636 -2.28 -0.76 -21.81
CA GLN A 636 -3.40 -0.01 -22.39
C GLN A 636 -4.27 0.55 -21.26
N PRO A 637 -4.96 1.69 -21.45
CA PRO A 637 -5.84 2.25 -20.43
C PRO A 637 -6.99 1.32 -20.06
N TYR A 638 -7.43 1.36 -18.80
CA TYR A 638 -8.58 0.58 -18.34
C TYR A 638 -9.86 0.86 -19.15
N ALA A 639 -10.02 2.10 -19.59
CA ALA A 639 -11.14 2.54 -20.42
C ALA A 639 -11.18 1.93 -21.83
N ALA A 640 -10.06 1.35 -22.31
CA ALA A 640 -9.92 0.72 -23.63
C ALA A 640 -10.11 -0.82 -23.63
N LEU A 641 -10.20 -1.45 -22.45
CA LEU A 641 -10.28 -2.91 -22.32
C LEU A 641 -11.57 -3.54 -22.89
N PRO A 642 -12.77 -2.91 -22.79
CA PRO A 642 -13.97 -3.44 -23.44
C PRO A 642 -13.85 -3.51 -24.96
N GLN A 643 -13.13 -2.58 -25.58
CA GLN A 643 -12.91 -2.53 -27.02
C GLN A 643 -11.97 -3.65 -27.50
N PHE A 644 -11.07 -4.13 -26.64
CA PHE A 644 -10.33 -5.36 -26.89
C PHE A 644 -11.27 -6.58 -26.87
N LEU A 645 -12.10 -6.71 -25.82
CA LEU A 645 -13.08 -7.80 -25.70
C LEU A 645 -14.10 -7.81 -26.86
N ALA A 646 -14.56 -6.65 -27.34
CA ALA A 646 -15.45 -6.52 -28.50
C ALA A 646 -14.88 -7.20 -29.78
N GLY A 647 -13.56 -7.34 -29.87
CA GLY A 647 -12.90 -8.03 -30.98
C GLY A 647 -12.54 -9.50 -30.72
N TRP A 648 -12.55 -10.00 -29.48
CA TRP A 648 -12.10 -11.37 -29.15
C TRP A 648 -13.19 -12.42 -29.26
N ASP A 649 -12.84 -13.63 -29.69
CA ASP A 649 -13.72 -14.79 -29.83
C ASP A 649 -13.62 -15.76 -28.62
N VAL A 650 -12.48 -15.79 -27.92
CA VAL A 650 -12.26 -16.51 -26.66
C VAL A 650 -11.38 -15.66 -25.73
N CYS A 651 -11.70 -15.66 -24.44
CA CYS A 651 -10.88 -15.02 -23.41
C CYS A 651 -9.98 -16.05 -22.69
N LEU A 652 -8.72 -15.71 -22.50
CA LEU A 652 -7.69 -16.56 -21.94
C LEU A 652 -7.33 -16.14 -20.51
N MET A 653 -7.04 -17.13 -19.66
CA MET A 653 -6.39 -16.98 -18.36
C MET A 653 -5.24 -18.00 -18.22
N PRO A 654 -4.14 -17.85 -18.98
CA PRO A 654 -3.03 -18.81 -19.03
C PRO A 654 -2.04 -18.52 -17.89
N PHE A 655 -2.50 -18.67 -16.64
CA PHE A 655 -1.67 -18.44 -15.46
C PHE A 655 -0.81 -19.67 -15.13
N ALA A 656 0.48 -19.46 -14.88
CA ALA A 656 1.40 -20.50 -14.42
C ALA A 656 0.98 -20.97 -13.01
N LEU A 657 0.99 -22.27 -12.73
CA LEU A 657 0.58 -22.82 -11.44
C LEU A 657 1.78 -22.84 -10.46
N ASN A 658 1.98 -21.74 -9.73
CA ASN A 658 3.16 -21.51 -8.89
C ASN A 658 2.80 -20.81 -7.55
N ALA A 659 3.80 -20.37 -6.80
CA ALA A 659 3.59 -19.74 -5.49
C ALA A 659 2.79 -18.43 -5.56
N SER A 660 3.07 -17.56 -6.53
CA SER A 660 2.43 -16.25 -6.66
C SER A 660 1.03 -16.30 -7.29
N THR A 661 0.65 -17.41 -7.94
CA THR A 661 -0.73 -17.64 -8.41
C THR A 661 -1.59 -18.47 -7.45
N ARG A 662 -1.01 -19.13 -6.44
CA ARG A 662 -1.73 -19.99 -5.48
C ARG A 662 -2.96 -19.33 -4.81
N PHE A 663 -2.92 -18.01 -4.64
CA PHE A 663 -3.87 -17.24 -3.83
C PHE A 663 -4.65 -16.16 -4.61
N ILE A 664 -4.51 -16.11 -5.94
CA ILE A 664 -5.14 -15.05 -6.75
C ILE A 664 -6.65 -15.27 -6.91
N SER A 665 -7.41 -14.17 -6.87
CA SER A 665 -8.84 -14.13 -7.22
C SER A 665 -9.03 -13.12 -8.37
N PRO A 666 -8.79 -13.51 -9.64
CA PRO A 666 -8.64 -12.56 -10.74
C PRO A 666 -9.95 -11.84 -11.07
N THR A 667 -9.91 -10.52 -11.21
CA THR A 667 -11.05 -9.72 -11.72
C THR A 667 -11.51 -10.22 -13.10
N LYS A 668 -10.53 -10.59 -13.94
CA LYS A 668 -10.67 -10.99 -15.37
C LYS A 668 -11.86 -11.89 -15.61
N VAL A 669 -12.09 -12.89 -14.74
CA VAL A 669 -13.18 -13.85 -14.94
C VAL A 669 -14.55 -13.16 -14.99
N LEU A 670 -14.82 -12.21 -14.08
CA LEU A 670 -16.06 -11.44 -14.05
C LEU A 670 -16.12 -10.37 -15.14
N GLU A 671 -14.97 -9.80 -15.50
CA GLU A 671 -14.82 -8.80 -16.57
C GLU A 671 -15.10 -9.40 -17.96
N TYR A 672 -14.63 -10.63 -18.20
CA TYR A 672 -14.93 -11.44 -19.38
C TYR A 672 -16.39 -11.94 -19.38
N MET A 673 -16.96 -12.29 -18.22
CA MET A 673 -18.38 -12.65 -18.08
C MET A 673 -19.31 -11.48 -18.40
N ALA A 674 -18.94 -10.25 -18.03
CA ALA A 674 -19.70 -9.04 -18.38
C ALA A 674 -19.67 -8.75 -19.89
N ALA A 675 -18.64 -9.23 -20.61
CA ALA A 675 -18.56 -9.27 -22.06
C ALA A 675 -19.22 -10.51 -22.71
N GLN A 676 -19.73 -11.45 -21.91
CA GLN A 676 -20.39 -12.69 -22.34
C GLN A 676 -19.55 -13.57 -23.30
N LEU A 677 -18.23 -13.58 -23.11
CA LEU A 677 -17.30 -14.34 -23.94
C LEU A 677 -16.91 -15.69 -23.30
N PRO A 678 -16.72 -16.76 -24.09
CA PRO A 678 -16.16 -18.02 -23.59
C PRO A 678 -14.79 -17.81 -22.92
N ILE A 679 -14.58 -18.41 -21.75
CA ILE A 679 -13.36 -18.27 -20.95
C ILE A 679 -12.66 -19.63 -20.84
N VAL A 680 -11.34 -19.64 -21.08
CA VAL A 680 -10.47 -20.80 -20.85
C VAL A 680 -9.36 -20.41 -19.86
N SER A 681 -9.26 -21.15 -18.77
CA SER A 681 -8.35 -20.87 -17.64
C SER A 681 -7.53 -22.10 -17.28
N THR A 682 -6.29 -21.89 -16.84
CA THR A 682 -5.58 -22.90 -16.05
C THR A 682 -6.27 -23.09 -14.69
N ALA A 683 -5.95 -24.17 -13.97
CA ALA A 683 -6.60 -24.61 -12.73
C ALA A 683 -6.35 -23.74 -11.48
N ILE A 684 -6.52 -22.42 -11.59
CA ILE A 684 -6.48 -21.47 -10.48
C ILE A 684 -7.60 -21.78 -9.47
N ALA A 685 -7.23 -21.99 -8.21
CA ALA A 685 -8.09 -22.57 -7.18
C ALA A 685 -9.39 -21.79 -6.92
N ASP A 686 -9.33 -20.46 -6.81
CA ASP A 686 -10.52 -19.62 -6.61
C ASP A 686 -11.44 -19.64 -7.86
N VAL A 687 -10.88 -19.74 -9.08
CA VAL A 687 -11.65 -19.78 -10.34
C VAL A 687 -12.34 -21.13 -10.51
N ALA A 688 -11.59 -22.23 -10.36
CA ALA A 688 -12.13 -23.59 -10.47
C ALA A 688 -13.17 -23.90 -9.39
N ARG A 689 -13.04 -23.33 -8.18
CA ARG A 689 -14.01 -23.51 -7.09
C ARG A 689 -15.31 -22.73 -7.29
N GLN A 690 -15.26 -21.56 -7.97
CA GLN A 690 -16.41 -20.64 -8.05
C GLN A 690 -17.12 -20.65 -9.41
N TYR A 691 -16.42 -21.01 -10.50
CA TYR A 691 -16.88 -20.73 -11.86
C TYR A 691 -16.75 -21.91 -12.85
N ALA A 692 -16.42 -23.12 -12.41
CA ALA A 692 -16.23 -24.27 -13.31
C ALA A 692 -17.46 -24.66 -14.16
N ASP A 693 -18.68 -24.30 -13.73
CA ASP A 693 -19.90 -24.49 -14.53
C ASP A 693 -19.98 -23.57 -15.77
N VAL A 694 -19.20 -22.49 -15.80
CA VAL A 694 -19.24 -21.42 -16.82
C VAL A 694 -17.87 -21.06 -17.41
N VAL A 695 -16.77 -21.56 -16.86
CA VAL A 695 -15.39 -21.36 -17.31
C VAL A 695 -14.77 -22.73 -17.62
N THR A 696 -14.16 -22.88 -18.80
CA THR A 696 -13.40 -24.08 -19.13
C THR A 696 -12.10 -24.10 -18.32
N ILE A 697 -11.98 -25.03 -17.38
CA ILE A 697 -10.77 -25.25 -16.58
C ILE A 697 -9.89 -26.30 -17.24
N ALA A 698 -8.59 -26.03 -17.36
CA ALA A 698 -7.58 -26.96 -17.85
C ALA A 698 -6.45 -27.17 -16.82
N ASP A 699 -5.96 -28.40 -16.75
CA ASP A 699 -4.88 -28.86 -15.88
C ASP A 699 -3.52 -28.99 -16.60
N SER A 700 -3.54 -28.93 -17.93
CA SER A 700 -2.43 -29.27 -18.82
C SER A 700 -2.49 -28.43 -20.10
N GLN A 701 -1.35 -28.31 -20.80
CA GLN A 701 -1.27 -27.51 -22.03
C GLN A 701 -2.18 -28.06 -23.14
N GLU A 702 -2.26 -29.38 -23.27
CA GLU A 702 -3.15 -30.04 -24.24
C GLU A 702 -4.62 -29.76 -23.92
N ALA A 703 -5.05 -29.93 -22.65
CA ALA A 703 -6.42 -29.64 -22.24
C ALA A 703 -6.80 -28.16 -22.44
N PHE A 704 -5.85 -27.22 -22.25
CA PHE A 704 -6.07 -25.79 -22.49
C PHE A 704 -6.30 -25.50 -23.99
N ILE A 705 -5.47 -26.08 -24.87
CA ILE A 705 -5.64 -25.96 -26.33
C ILE A 705 -6.98 -26.57 -26.76
N GLN A 706 -7.30 -27.79 -26.32
CA GLN A 706 -8.59 -28.45 -26.58
C GLN A 706 -9.78 -27.62 -26.06
N GLY A 707 -9.63 -26.95 -24.91
CA GLY A 707 -10.61 -26.04 -24.33
C GLY A 707 -10.89 -24.83 -25.24
N CYS A 708 -9.84 -24.21 -25.79
CA CYS A 708 -9.96 -23.15 -26.80
C CYS A 708 -10.63 -23.64 -28.09
N GLU A 709 -10.26 -24.83 -28.59
CA GLU A 709 -10.93 -25.41 -29.76
C GLU A 709 -12.40 -25.73 -29.50
N HIS A 710 -12.76 -26.12 -28.27
CA HIS A 710 -14.16 -26.35 -27.89
C HIS A 710 -14.93 -25.02 -27.86
N ALA A 711 -14.38 -23.99 -27.23
CA ALA A 711 -14.97 -22.65 -27.14
C ALA A 711 -15.27 -22.05 -28.52
N LEU A 712 -14.34 -22.18 -29.48
CA LEU A 712 -14.52 -21.74 -30.86
C LEU A 712 -15.61 -22.56 -31.59
N ARG A 713 -15.69 -23.88 -31.35
CA ARG A 713 -16.66 -24.80 -31.97
C ARG A 713 -18.05 -24.86 -31.31
N GLN A 714 -18.32 -24.03 -30.29
CA GLN A 714 -19.64 -23.98 -29.64
C GLN A 714 -20.76 -23.58 -30.62
N THR A 715 -21.94 -24.19 -30.48
CA THR A 715 -23.15 -23.75 -31.17
C THR A 715 -23.71 -22.45 -30.58
N ALA A 716 -24.55 -21.75 -31.33
CA ALA A 716 -25.15 -20.50 -30.90
C ALA A 716 -26.03 -20.69 -29.64
N GLU A 717 -26.79 -21.78 -29.53
CA GLU A 717 -27.62 -22.05 -28.35
C GLU A 717 -26.75 -22.29 -27.11
N ARG A 718 -25.65 -23.05 -27.24
CA ARG A 718 -24.74 -23.32 -26.11
C ARG A 718 -24.01 -22.06 -25.64
N ARG A 719 -23.61 -21.20 -26.58
CA ARG A 719 -23.01 -19.89 -26.25
C ARG A 719 -24.03 -18.94 -25.61
N HIS A 720 -25.29 -18.97 -26.04
CA HIS A 720 -26.36 -18.18 -25.42
C HIS A 720 -26.66 -18.64 -23.98
N MET A 721 -26.83 -19.94 -23.73
CA MET A 721 -27.01 -20.47 -22.37
C MET A 721 -25.82 -20.15 -21.45
N GLN A 722 -24.59 -20.20 -21.98
CA GLN A 722 -23.40 -19.79 -21.22
C GLN A 722 -23.44 -18.29 -20.91
N ALA A 723 -23.81 -17.43 -21.87
CA ALA A 723 -23.95 -16.00 -21.67
C ALA A 723 -25.03 -15.63 -20.64
N GLU A 724 -26.17 -16.33 -20.60
CA GLU A 724 -27.20 -16.16 -19.56
C GLU A 724 -26.67 -16.50 -18.17
N ALA A 725 -25.96 -17.63 -18.03
CA ALA A 725 -25.36 -18.03 -16.77
C ALA A 725 -24.27 -17.05 -16.30
N MET A 726 -23.42 -16.56 -17.22
CA MET A 726 -22.44 -15.50 -16.95
C MET A 726 -23.10 -14.19 -16.50
N ALA A 727 -24.19 -13.77 -17.17
CA ALA A 727 -24.94 -12.57 -16.80
C ALA A 727 -25.58 -12.69 -15.40
N ALA A 728 -26.06 -13.88 -15.02
CA ALA A 728 -26.59 -14.13 -13.68
C ALA A 728 -25.51 -14.02 -12.58
N VAL A 729 -24.28 -14.51 -12.85
CA VAL A 729 -23.13 -14.34 -11.94
C VAL A 729 -22.75 -12.86 -11.80
N VAL A 730 -22.66 -12.14 -12.93
CA VAL A 730 -22.33 -10.70 -12.94
C VAL A 730 -23.38 -9.87 -12.20
N ALA A 731 -24.68 -10.16 -12.38
CA ALA A 731 -25.76 -9.46 -11.71
C ALA A 731 -25.74 -9.62 -10.16
N ALA A 732 -25.09 -10.66 -9.63
CA ALA A 732 -24.97 -10.91 -8.20
C ALA A 732 -23.81 -10.13 -7.52
N THR A 733 -22.92 -9.47 -8.28
CA THR A 733 -21.71 -8.83 -7.74
C THR A 733 -21.48 -7.42 -8.30
N SER A 734 -20.99 -6.49 -7.47
CA SER A 734 -20.57 -5.16 -7.92
C SER A 734 -19.61 -4.52 -6.91
N TRP A 735 -18.69 -3.70 -7.42
CA TRP A 735 -17.77 -2.94 -6.56
C TRP A 735 -18.51 -2.04 -5.57
N ASP A 736 -19.67 -1.49 -5.94
CA ASP A 736 -20.50 -0.65 -5.08
C ASP A 736 -21.14 -1.42 -3.92
N ASN A 737 -21.61 -2.66 -4.16
CA ASN A 737 -22.12 -3.53 -3.10
C ASN A 737 -20.99 -3.99 -2.16
N THR A 738 -19.81 -4.30 -2.71
CA THR A 738 -18.60 -4.64 -1.96
C THR A 738 -18.15 -3.48 -1.07
N VAL A 739 -18.05 -2.27 -1.62
CA VAL A 739 -17.64 -1.07 -0.88
C VAL A 739 -18.70 -0.63 0.14
N ALA A 740 -19.99 -0.78 -0.15
CA ALA A 740 -21.05 -0.51 0.82
C ALA A 740 -20.93 -1.43 2.07
N GLN A 741 -20.59 -2.69 1.89
CA GLN A 741 -20.32 -3.63 2.99
C GLN A 741 -19.02 -3.28 3.73
N MET A 742 -17.91 -3.04 3.02
CA MET A 742 -16.66 -2.55 3.63
C MET A 742 -16.91 -1.30 4.50
N GLN A 743 -17.70 -0.33 4.01
CA GLN A 743 -18.05 0.89 4.73
C GLN A 743 -18.88 0.65 6.00
N GLN A 744 -19.68 -0.42 6.07
CA GLN A 744 -20.35 -0.83 7.32
C GLN A 744 -19.32 -1.30 8.35
N HIS A 745 -18.29 -2.06 7.93
CA HIS A 745 -17.20 -2.46 8.83
C HIS A 745 -16.31 -1.28 9.25
N LEU A 746 -16.03 -0.32 8.36
CA LEU A 746 -15.27 0.90 8.66
C LEU A 746 -16.02 1.83 9.64
N SER A 747 -17.33 2.01 9.47
CA SER A 747 -18.13 2.83 10.38
C SER A 747 -18.29 2.18 11.77
N ALA A 748 -18.23 0.84 11.84
CA ALA A 748 -18.16 0.09 13.09
C ALA A 748 -16.80 0.19 13.83
N ILE A 749 -15.76 0.80 13.25
CA ILE A 749 -14.51 1.17 13.96
C ILE A 749 -14.83 2.34 14.90
N LYS A 750 -15.25 1.99 16.12
CA LYS A 750 -15.49 2.93 17.22
C LYS A 750 -14.24 3.76 17.48
N ARG A 751 -14.42 5.06 17.77
CA ARG A 751 -13.40 5.83 18.49
C ARG A 751 -13.02 5.06 19.75
N GLN A 752 -11.75 4.71 19.92
CA GLN A 752 -11.25 4.42 21.26
C GLN A 752 -11.48 5.69 22.09
N PRO A 753 -12.12 5.61 23.28
CA PRO A 753 -12.24 6.78 24.12
C PRO A 753 -10.83 7.22 24.50
N ALA A 754 -10.48 8.49 24.20
CA ALA A 754 -9.23 9.08 24.68
C ALA A 754 -9.14 8.81 26.18
N ARG A 755 -8.14 8.02 26.60
CA ARG A 755 -8.06 7.47 27.95
C ARG A 755 -8.19 8.64 28.94
N PRO A 756 -9.24 8.68 29.78
CA PRO A 756 -9.43 9.80 30.67
C PRO A 756 -8.18 10.00 31.50
N ALA A 757 -7.70 11.25 31.60
CA ALA A 757 -6.68 11.61 32.56
C ALA A 757 -7.24 11.37 33.96
N THR A 758 -6.99 10.19 34.51
CA THR A 758 -7.52 9.79 35.82
C THR A 758 -6.89 10.68 36.87
N GLN A 759 -7.65 11.68 37.31
CA GLN A 759 -7.36 12.47 38.50
C GLN A 759 -7.46 11.57 39.74
N ALA A 760 -6.46 10.72 39.92
CA ALA A 760 -6.22 9.97 41.14
C ALA A 760 -5.79 10.98 42.21
N ALA A 761 -6.75 11.49 42.98
CA ALA A 761 -6.49 12.31 44.14
C ALA A 761 -5.76 11.46 45.20
N ALA A 762 -4.44 11.57 45.22
CA ALA A 762 -3.54 10.97 46.19
C ALA A 762 -2.95 12.08 47.09
N PRO A 763 -2.53 11.77 48.33
CA PRO A 763 -2.38 12.79 49.38
C PRO A 763 -1.19 13.73 49.17
N ALA A 764 -1.35 14.97 49.63
CA ALA A 764 -0.30 15.97 49.66
C ALA A 764 0.70 15.70 50.80
N GLU A 765 1.61 14.75 50.61
CA GLU A 765 2.79 14.63 51.46
C GLU A 765 3.71 15.85 51.27
N ARG A 766 4.08 16.48 52.38
CA ARG A 766 4.97 17.66 52.40
C ARG A 766 6.43 17.21 52.35
N THR A 767 6.92 16.85 51.17
CA THR A 767 8.37 16.76 50.94
C THR A 767 8.99 18.16 50.87
N GLN A 768 10.18 18.31 51.46
CA GLN A 768 10.95 19.56 51.41
C GLN A 768 11.45 19.82 49.98
N PRO A 769 11.83 21.06 49.62
CA PRO A 769 12.36 21.38 48.30
C PRO A 769 13.71 20.68 48.05
N VAL A 770 13.64 19.48 47.47
CA VAL A 770 14.79 18.75 46.94
C VAL A 770 15.42 19.58 45.83
N THR A 771 16.73 19.84 45.95
CA THR A 771 17.48 20.51 44.87
C THR A 771 17.76 19.49 43.78
N LEU A 772 17.04 19.59 42.68
CA LEU A 772 17.23 18.74 41.50
C LEU A 772 18.41 19.26 40.67
N HIS A 773 19.33 18.37 40.31
CA HIS A 773 20.41 18.67 39.38
C HIS A 773 19.98 18.29 37.95
N PRO A 774 19.80 19.24 37.01
CA PRO A 774 19.35 18.94 35.66
C PRO A 774 20.48 18.34 34.81
N VAL A 775 20.14 17.33 34.02
CA VAL A 775 21.02 16.59 33.11
C VAL A 775 20.32 16.42 31.77
N GLU A 776 20.97 16.81 30.67
CA GLU A 776 20.36 16.75 29.34
C GLU A 776 20.19 15.30 28.85
N CYS A 777 21.18 14.44 29.09
CA CYS A 777 21.09 12.99 28.84
C CYS A 777 21.68 12.17 30.01
N LEU A 778 20.87 11.38 30.69
CA LEU A 778 21.33 10.52 31.80
C LEU A 778 21.47 9.07 31.33
N ILE A 779 22.68 8.51 31.41
CA ILE A 779 23.00 7.17 30.91
C ILE A 779 23.27 6.24 32.10
N LEU A 780 22.50 5.16 32.22
CA LEU A 780 22.60 4.22 33.34
C LEU A 780 23.38 2.95 32.97
N GLY A 781 24.52 2.76 33.62
CA GLY A 781 25.52 1.70 33.38
C GLY A 781 26.62 2.14 32.42
N ALA A 782 27.87 1.80 32.72
CA ALA A 782 29.05 2.02 31.86
C ALA A 782 29.60 0.69 31.31
N GLY A 783 28.71 -0.23 30.91
CA GLY A 783 29.09 -1.37 30.06
C GLY A 783 29.41 -0.93 28.61
N PRO A 784 29.68 -1.87 27.68
CA PRO A 784 30.01 -1.56 26.28
C PRO A 784 29.03 -0.57 25.62
N THR A 785 27.73 -0.78 25.81
CA THR A 785 26.66 0.10 25.31
C THR A 785 26.68 1.48 25.98
N GLY A 786 26.96 1.55 27.28
CA GLY A 786 26.94 2.80 28.05
C GLY A 786 28.16 3.68 27.77
N LEU A 787 29.34 3.07 27.65
CA LEU A 787 30.57 3.74 27.20
C LEU A 787 30.44 4.24 25.76
N SER A 788 29.91 3.42 24.86
CA SER A 788 29.62 3.83 23.48
C SER A 788 28.59 4.95 23.43
N ALA A 789 27.48 4.85 24.16
CA ALA A 789 26.47 5.93 24.23
C ALA A 789 27.07 7.23 24.81
N GLY A 790 27.91 7.14 25.85
CA GLY A 790 28.63 8.28 26.42
C GLY A 790 29.62 8.92 25.44
N TYR A 791 30.34 8.11 24.66
CA TYR A 791 31.24 8.56 23.60
C TYR A 791 30.49 9.27 22.46
N HIS A 792 29.45 8.63 21.91
CA HIS A 792 28.65 9.18 20.81
C HIS A 792 27.81 10.38 21.22
N TYR A 793 27.33 10.45 22.47
CA TYR A 793 26.65 11.64 22.98
C TYR A 793 27.66 12.75 23.30
N GLY A 794 28.66 12.45 24.12
CA GLY A 794 29.66 13.43 24.57
C GLY A 794 29.08 14.47 25.53
N LYS A 795 29.44 15.74 25.33
CA LYS A 795 29.05 16.85 26.22
C LYS A 795 27.53 16.93 26.42
N GLY A 796 27.12 17.08 27.68
CA GLY A 796 25.71 17.10 28.10
C GLY A 796 25.18 15.75 28.61
N ALA A 797 25.89 14.64 28.34
CA ALA A 797 25.61 13.36 28.98
C ALA A 797 26.33 13.18 30.32
N VAL A 798 25.66 12.49 31.25
CA VAL A 798 26.25 11.92 32.47
C VAL A 798 26.05 10.41 32.44
N VAL A 799 27.12 9.63 32.48
CA VAL A 799 27.11 8.17 32.61
C VAL A 799 27.31 7.79 34.06
N LEU A 800 26.41 6.98 34.63
CA LEU A 800 26.51 6.48 36.00
C LEU A 800 26.85 4.99 36.01
N GLU A 801 27.84 4.59 36.79
CA GLU A 801 28.23 3.19 37.01
C GLU A 801 28.34 2.89 38.51
N LYS A 802 27.72 1.80 38.94
CA LYS A 802 27.70 1.39 40.36
C LYS A 802 29.01 0.72 40.80
N ASN A 803 29.76 0.15 39.87
CA ASN A 803 31.08 -0.42 40.11
C ASN A 803 32.15 0.68 40.16
N GLU A 804 33.28 0.42 40.81
CA GLU A 804 34.43 1.33 40.83
C GLU A 804 35.08 1.51 39.44
N SER A 805 34.98 0.48 38.59
CA SER A 805 35.50 0.45 37.22
C SER A 805 34.39 0.25 36.16
N PRO A 806 34.49 0.91 35.00
CA PRO A 806 33.58 0.70 33.87
C PRO A 806 33.88 -0.61 33.12
N GLY A 807 32.98 -0.99 32.21
CA GLY A 807 33.05 -2.20 31.38
C GLY A 807 31.94 -3.22 31.66
N GLY A 808 31.21 -3.10 32.78
CA GLY A 808 30.08 -3.97 33.11
C GLY A 808 30.47 -5.44 33.26
N TRP A 809 30.07 -6.28 32.30
CA TRP A 809 30.49 -7.70 32.22
C TRP A 809 31.67 -7.95 31.28
N CYS A 810 32.08 -6.96 30.49
CA CYS A 810 33.26 -7.01 29.61
C CYS A 810 34.53 -6.54 30.36
N ARG A 811 34.59 -6.83 31.67
CA ARG A 811 35.69 -6.49 32.57
C ARG A 811 36.64 -7.67 32.75
N SER A 812 37.80 -7.39 33.32
CA SER A 812 38.86 -8.36 33.59
C SER A 812 39.38 -8.21 35.03
N ILE A 813 40.03 -9.26 35.51
CA ILE A 813 40.66 -9.41 36.83
C ILE A 813 42.12 -9.78 36.57
N GLU A 814 43.05 -9.14 37.26
CA GLU A 814 44.45 -9.56 37.30
C GLU A 814 44.75 -10.17 38.67
N ASP A 815 45.25 -11.41 38.70
CA ASP A 815 45.59 -12.13 39.93
C ASP A 815 46.84 -12.99 39.73
N LYS A 816 47.84 -12.82 40.59
CA LYS A 816 49.19 -13.45 40.52
C LYS A 816 49.85 -13.41 39.11
N GLY A 817 49.53 -12.39 38.31
CA GLY A 817 50.02 -12.23 36.93
C GLY A 817 49.24 -13.00 35.85
N PHE A 818 48.16 -13.70 36.22
CA PHE A 818 47.14 -14.16 35.28
C PHE A 818 46.14 -13.03 35.01
N THR A 819 45.62 -12.96 33.79
CA THR A 819 44.45 -12.11 33.45
C THR A 819 43.26 -13.00 33.12
N PHE A 820 42.15 -12.79 33.82
CA PHE A 820 40.87 -13.47 33.59
C PHE A 820 39.77 -12.46 33.27
N ASP A 821 38.97 -12.69 32.24
CA ASP A 821 37.76 -11.94 31.97
C ASP A 821 36.61 -12.45 32.86
N TYR A 822 35.58 -11.61 33.05
CA TYR A 822 34.41 -12.00 33.85
C TYR A 822 33.60 -13.16 33.19
N ALA A 823 33.79 -13.39 31.89
CA ALA A 823 33.40 -14.57 31.11
C ALA A 823 34.24 -14.60 29.81
N GLY A 824 34.18 -15.65 29.00
CA GLY A 824 34.94 -15.73 27.74
C GLY A 824 34.48 -14.74 26.67
N HIS A 825 35.26 -13.68 26.44
CA HIS A 825 35.00 -12.61 25.47
C HIS A 825 35.97 -12.64 24.27
N ILE A 826 35.49 -12.21 23.11
CA ILE A 826 36.27 -12.06 21.87
C ILE A 826 35.78 -10.84 21.07
N MET A 827 36.67 -10.24 20.30
CA MET A 827 36.36 -9.19 19.32
C MET A 827 36.07 -9.84 17.97
N PHE A 828 34.91 -9.57 17.38
CA PHE A 828 34.64 -9.85 15.98
C PHE A 828 33.48 -8.95 15.53
N SER A 829 33.52 -8.49 14.29
CA SER A 829 32.36 -7.96 13.59
C SER A 829 32.62 -7.97 12.08
N ASN A 830 31.54 -7.85 11.31
CA ASN A 830 31.59 -7.54 9.88
C ASN A 830 31.21 -6.08 9.60
N ASP A 831 30.87 -5.30 10.65
CA ASP A 831 30.55 -3.88 10.52
C ASP A 831 31.85 -3.04 10.45
N PRO A 832 32.09 -2.29 9.36
CA PRO A 832 33.31 -1.50 9.21
C PRO A 832 33.52 -0.47 10.33
N TYR A 833 32.44 0.15 10.82
CA TYR A 833 32.54 1.15 11.88
C TYR A 833 33.01 0.50 13.21
N VAL A 834 32.62 -0.74 13.48
CA VAL A 834 33.10 -1.45 14.68
C VAL A 834 34.56 -1.87 14.55
N LEU A 835 35.04 -2.17 13.33
CA LEU A 835 36.45 -2.45 13.08
C LEU A 835 37.30 -1.18 13.26
N GLU A 836 36.90 -0.05 12.68
CA GLU A 836 37.52 1.26 12.91
C GLU A 836 37.52 1.65 14.40
N LEU A 837 36.47 1.28 15.14
CA LEU A 837 36.37 1.50 16.58
C LEU A 837 37.34 0.60 17.38
N TYR A 838 37.58 -0.66 16.98
CA TYR A 838 38.64 -1.47 17.60
C TYR A 838 40.03 -0.86 17.38
N ASP A 839 40.32 -0.38 16.17
CA ASP A 839 41.58 0.29 15.83
C ASP A 839 41.76 1.59 16.63
N LEU A 840 40.71 2.39 16.80
CA LEU A 840 40.73 3.61 17.61
C LEU A 840 40.99 3.33 19.10
N LEU A 841 40.31 2.33 19.68
CA LEU A 841 40.32 2.07 21.14
C LEU A 841 41.53 1.27 21.61
N LEU A 842 42.18 0.50 20.74
CA LEU A 842 43.31 -0.37 21.08
C LEU A 842 44.59 -0.07 20.31
N GLY A 843 44.51 0.44 19.07
CA GLY A 843 45.66 0.61 18.18
C GLY A 843 46.47 -0.67 18.05
N GLU A 844 47.76 -0.59 18.36
CA GLU A 844 48.71 -1.73 18.37
C GLU A 844 48.41 -2.79 19.45
N ASN A 845 47.50 -2.55 20.41
CA ASN A 845 47.17 -3.51 21.47
C ASN A 845 46.19 -4.61 21.01
N GLN A 846 46.26 -5.04 19.75
CA GLN A 846 45.33 -6.02 19.15
C GLN A 846 46.02 -7.31 18.72
N HIS A 847 45.39 -8.45 19.01
CA HIS A 847 45.82 -9.79 18.62
C HIS A 847 44.74 -10.46 17.76
N TRP A 848 44.94 -10.55 16.44
CA TRP A 848 43.98 -11.15 15.50
C TRP A 848 44.43 -12.54 15.05
N GLN A 849 43.60 -13.56 15.28
CA GLN A 849 43.95 -14.96 15.08
C GLN A 849 42.78 -15.85 14.61
N MET A 850 43.09 -17.09 14.21
CA MET A 850 42.12 -18.07 13.72
C MET A 850 41.52 -18.91 14.86
N ARG A 851 40.25 -19.27 14.72
CA ARG A 851 39.44 -19.83 15.80
C ARG A 851 39.53 -21.35 15.95
N GLU A 852 40.43 -21.80 16.81
CA GLU A 852 40.38 -23.17 17.38
C GLU A 852 39.30 -23.31 18.47
N ALA A 853 38.06 -23.56 18.05
CA ALA A 853 36.93 -23.89 18.94
C ALA A 853 36.51 -25.36 18.76
N TRP A 854 36.25 -26.04 19.87
CA TRP A 854 36.11 -27.51 19.92
C TRP A 854 34.92 -27.96 20.80
N VAL A 855 34.52 -29.21 20.67
CA VAL A 855 33.54 -29.91 21.52
C VAL A 855 34.22 -31.13 22.13
N TYR A 856 33.91 -31.45 23.38
CA TYR A 856 34.38 -32.66 24.07
C TYR A 856 33.21 -33.57 24.42
N SER A 857 33.20 -34.78 23.84
CA SER A 857 32.14 -35.78 24.02
C SER A 857 32.67 -37.15 23.64
N HIS A 858 32.23 -38.21 24.32
CA HIS A 858 32.72 -39.59 24.08
C HIS A 858 34.25 -39.69 24.17
N ASP A 859 34.81 -39.00 25.18
CA ASP A 859 36.23 -38.87 25.51
C ASP A 859 37.16 -38.34 24.40
N VAL A 860 36.58 -37.83 23.30
CA VAL A 860 37.31 -37.24 22.17
C VAL A 860 37.00 -35.75 21.98
N TYR A 861 37.94 -35.04 21.35
CA TYR A 861 37.80 -33.65 20.94
C TYR A 861 37.45 -33.54 19.45
N THR A 862 36.28 -33.00 19.11
CA THR A 862 35.87 -32.66 17.73
C THR A 862 35.87 -31.16 17.50
N ARG A 863 36.04 -30.70 16.26
CA ARG A 863 36.01 -29.26 15.93
C ARG A 863 34.59 -28.69 16.01
N TYR A 864 34.45 -27.41 16.32
CA TYR A 864 33.18 -26.71 16.18
C TYR A 864 33.00 -26.20 14.73
N PRO A 865 31.84 -26.43 14.07
CA PRO A 865 30.59 -26.99 14.60
C PRO A 865 30.52 -28.53 14.60
N PHE A 866 29.99 -29.11 15.69
CA PHE A 866 29.86 -30.56 15.90
C PHE A 866 29.16 -31.28 14.74
N GLN A 867 28.04 -30.70 14.27
CA GLN A 867 27.23 -31.23 13.18
C GLN A 867 27.97 -31.34 11.82
N SER A 868 29.17 -30.76 11.69
CA SER A 868 30.02 -30.85 10.51
C SER A 868 31.39 -31.48 10.80
N ALA A 869 31.58 -32.04 12.00
CA ALA A 869 32.88 -32.45 12.54
C ALA A 869 32.82 -33.82 13.25
N LEU A 870 32.03 -34.74 12.70
CA LEU A 870 31.77 -36.04 13.31
C LEU A 870 32.99 -36.99 13.23
N HIS A 871 33.92 -36.76 12.30
CA HIS A 871 35.14 -37.54 12.12
C HIS A 871 35.97 -37.59 13.42
N GLY A 872 36.14 -38.79 13.96
CA GLY A 872 36.88 -39.07 15.19
C GLY A 872 36.01 -39.44 16.40
N LEU A 873 34.67 -39.31 16.29
CA LEU A 873 33.74 -39.93 17.24
C LEU A 873 33.71 -41.46 17.09
N PRO A 874 33.21 -42.21 18.09
CA PRO A 874 32.96 -43.64 17.95
C PRO A 874 32.05 -43.94 16.74
N ALA A 875 32.32 -45.03 16.01
CA ALA A 875 31.61 -45.35 14.77
C ALA A 875 30.08 -45.44 14.95
N GLU A 876 29.60 -45.99 16.06
CA GLU A 876 28.17 -46.04 16.41
C GLU A 876 27.55 -44.64 16.55
N VAL A 877 28.28 -43.70 17.16
CA VAL A 877 27.86 -42.30 17.33
C VAL A 877 27.83 -41.56 15.99
N ILE A 878 28.80 -41.80 15.12
CA ILE A 878 28.81 -41.26 13.74
C ILE A 878 27.59 -41.78 12.98
N SER A 879 27.34 -43.09 13.02
CA SER A 879 26.19 -43.72 12.35
C SER A 879 24.86 -43.17 12.87
N GLU A 880 24.67 -43.04 14.19
CA GLU A 880 23.46 -42.41 14.75
C GLU A 880 23.28 -40.95 14.28
N CYS A 881 24.37 -40.18 14.19
CA CYS A 881 24.32 -38.79 13.74
C CYS A 881 23.97 -38.66 12.25
N VAL A 882 24.59 -39.47 11.39
CA VAL A 882 24.32 -39.45 9.94
C VAL A 882 22.94 -40.00 9.62
N LEU A 883 22.57 -41.17 10.16
CA LEU A 883 21.23 -41.76 9.95
C LEU A 883 20.13 -40.85 10.51
N GLY A 884 20.33 -40.25 11.68
CA GLY A 884 19.37 -39.29 12.24
C GLY A 884 19.15 -38.06 11.36
N ALA A 885 20.21 -37.55 10.71
CA ALA A 885 20.11 -36.42 9.78
C ALA A 885 19.41 -36.80 8.45
N ILE A 886 19.58 -38.04 7.99
CA ILE A 886 18.85 -38.62 6.85
C ILE A 886 17.35 -38.74 7.20
N GLU A 887 17.00 -39.40 8.31
CA GLU A 887 15.61 -39.55 8.78
C GLU A 887 14.89 -38.21 8.92
N ALA A 888 15.55 -37.21 9.53
CA ALA A 888 14.94 -35.90 9.78
C ALA A 888 14.74 -35.06 8.52
N ARG A 889 15.51 -35.35 7.46
CA ARG A 889 15.42 -34.66 6.19
C ARG A 889 14.49 -35.39 5.20
N TYR A 890 14.27 -36.70 5.33
CA TYR A 890 13.57 -37.53 4.31
C TYR A 890 12.39 -38.36 4.82
N GLY A 891 12.13 -38.34 6.14
CA GLY A 891 11.15 -39.20 6.79
C GLY A 891 11.72 -40.59 7.12
N ALA A 892 10.96 -41.35 7.89
CA ALA A 892 11.30 -42.74 8.21
C ALA A 892 10.74 -43.68 7.13
N ALA A 893 11.58 -44.59 6.63
CA ALA A 893 11.13 -45.66 5.74
C ALA A 893 10.39 -46.73 6.56
N GLU A 894 9.07 -46.90 6.34
CA GLU A 894 8.29 -47.91 7.05
C GLU A 894 8.53 -49.33 6.50
N ASN A 895 9.40 -50.06 7.19
CA ASN A 895 9.24 -51.45 7.66
C ASN A 895 10.33 -51.67 8.74
N ASP A 896 10.10 -52.31 9.88
CA ASP A 896 9.18 -53.41 10.14
C ASP A 896 8.66 -53.40 11.59
N THR A 897 7.73 -54.30 11.92
CA THR A 897 7.22 -54.62 13.25
C THR A 897 8.25 -55.27 14.19
N ALA A 898 9.16 -54.41 14.68
CA ALA A 898 9.90 -54.50 15.95
C ALA A 898 11.05 -55.52 16.12
N ILE A 899 12.02 -55.05 16.93
CA ILE A 899 13.16 -55.76 17.57
C ILE A 899 14.48 -55.81 16.76
N LEU A 900 15.50 -55.26 17.43
CA LEU A 900 16.95 -55.16 17.21
C LEU A 900 17.70 -56.49 16.91
N PRO A 901 19.01 -56.50 16.54
CA PRO A 901 19.82 -55.48 15.83
C PRO A 901 20.83 -56.01 14.76
N GLY A 902 21.29 -55.12 13.87
CA GLY A 902 22.70 -55.03 13.40
C GLY A 902 23.21 -55.90 12.24
N ALA A 903 23.93 -55.29 11.29
CA ALA A 903 24.83 -55.95 10.32
C ALA A 903 25.83 -54.97 9.65
N ASP A 904 26.98 -55.49 9.24
CA ASP A 904 28.06 -54.93 8.39
C ASP A 904 28.34 -56.02 7.31
N ALA A 905 28.88 -55.84 6.09
CA ALA A 905 29.44 -54.71 5.34
C ALA A 905 29.50 -55.07 3.81
N SER A 906 30.18 -54.25 2.99
CA SER A 906 30.56 -54.42 1.55
C SER A 906 29.46 -54.05 0.52
N ARG A 907 29.58 -53.03 -0.38
CA ARG A 907 30.65 -52.60 -1.34
C ARG A 907 30.91 -53.59 -2.49
N ASP A 908 31.16 -53.18 -3.75
CA ASP A 908 31.22 -51.85 -4.42
C ASP A 908 30.99 -52.04 -5.96
N CYS A 909 31.03 -51.11 -6.93
CA CYS A 909 31.50 -49.70 -7.04
C CYS A 909 30.91 -49.00 -8.30
N CYS A 910 30.92 -47.65 -8.37
CA CYS A 910 30.93 -46.78 -9.59
C CYS A 910 29.69 -46.79 -10.54
N ALA A 911 29.36 -45.75 -11.35
CA ALA A 911 29.70 -44.31 -11.49
C ALA A 911 28.89 -43.80 -12.72
N ASP A 912 28.47 -42.54 -12.96
CA ASP A 912 28.35 -41.24 -12.26
C ASP A 912 27.30 -40.40 -13.06
N GLY A 913 26.73 -39.26 -12.64
CA GLY A 913 26.87 -38.49 -11.40
C GLY A 913 25.98 -37.21 -11.38
N VAL A 914 25.46 -36.88 -10.19
CA VAL A 914 24.87 -35.60 -9.73
C VAL A 914 23.66 -35.01 -10.48
N VAL A 915 22.44 -35.45 -10.13
CA VAL A 915 21.36 -34.61 -9.55
C VAL A 915 20.53 -35.52 -8.60
N ALA A 916 19.69 -34.92 -7.76
CA ALA A 916 18.59 -35.50 -6.98
C ALA A 916 18.99 -36.17 -5.64
N ASP A 917 18.34 -35.84 -4.52
CA ASP A 917 17.41 -34.70 -4.29
C ASP A 917 17.54 -34.26 -2.81
N GLU A 918 16.55 -33.54 -2.30
CA GLU A 918 15.53 -34.13 -1.42
C GLU A 918 15.03 -33.03 -0.47
N GLY A 919 13.77 -32.64 -0.59
CA GLY A 919 13.04 -31.84 0.40
C GLY A 919 12.15 -32.71 1.29
N CYS A 920 11.43 -32.11 2.24
CA CYS A 920 10.42 -32.86 3.00
C CYS A 920 9.32 -32.04 3.64
N ILE A 921 8.27 -32.80 3.95
CA ILE A 921 7.34 -32.65 5.08
C ILE A 921 6.63 -31.30 5.16
N THR A 922 5.39 -31.33 4.66
CA THR A 922 4.31 -30.49 5.14
C THR A 922 3.98 -30.84 6.60
N GLU A 923 4.36 -29.99 7.54
CA GLU A 923 3.99 -30.11 8.96
C GLU A 923 3.31 -28.84 9.47
N GLN A 924 2.52 -29.01 10.54
CA GLN A 924 1.85 -27.92 11.23
C GLN A 924 2.89 -26.98 11.86
N ARG A 925 2.67 -25.67 11.74
CA ARG A 925 3.34 -24.69 12.59
C ARG A 925 2.35 -23.97 13.49
N ASP A 926 2.01 -24.66 14.57
CA ASP A 926 2.04 -24.05 15.89
C ASP A 926 3.41 -23.39 16.15
N SER A 927 3.56 -22.70 17.29
CA SER A 927 4.80 -22.01 17.64
C SER A 927 5.98 -22.97 17.78
N GLU A 928 6.77 -23.13 16.71
CA GLU A 928 7.93 -24.03 16.69
C GLU A 928 8.93 -23.65 17.79
N ASP A 929 9.02 -24.54 18.77
CA ASP A 929 10.00 -24.49 19.84
C ASP A 929 11.38 -25.00 19.39
N PHE A 930 12.37 -24.72 20.22
CA PHE A 930 13.76 -25.04 19.93
C PHE A 930 14.06 -26.55 20.00
N GLU A 931 13.25 -27.36 20.68
CA GLU A 931 13.45 -28.81 20.78
C GLU A 931 13.01 -29.50 19.49
N HIS A 932 11.81 -29.19 18.97
CA HIS A 932 11.36 -29.67 17.66
C HIS A 932 12.26 -29.17 16.53
N PHE A 933 12.74 -27.92 16.60
CA PHE A 933 13.75 -27.41 15.66
C PHE A 933 15.02 -28.26 15.66
N ILE A 934 15.58 -28.59 16.84
CA ILE A 934 16.78 -29.44 16.96
C ILE A 934 16.56 -30.79 16.27
N TYR A 935 15.44 -31.46 16.56
CA TYR A 935 15.14 -32.78 16.00
C TYR A 935 14.90 -32.75 14.48
N ARG A 936 14.16 -31.77 13.95
CA ARG A 936 13.92 -31.67 12.50
C ARG A 936 15.14 -31.21 11.69
N VAL A 937 16.00 -30.37 12.27
CA VAL A 937 17.10 -29.73 11.52
C VAL A 937 18.43 -30.49 11.63
N TRP A 938 18.69 -31.20 12.73
CA TRP A 938 19.92 -31.99 12.91
C TRP A 938 19.68 -33.48 13.18
N GLY A 939 18.44 -33.91 13.39
CA GLY A 939 18.12 -35.32 13.55
C GLY A 939 18.45 -35.93 14.91
N LYS A 940 17.91 -37.12 15.16
CA LYS A 940 17.92 -37.77 16.48
C LYS A 940 19.33 -37.98 17.06
N GLY A 941 20.32 -38.33 16.24
CA GLY A 941 21.69 -38.55 16.68
C GLY A 941 22.39 -37.27 17.13
N ILE A 942 22.45 -36.23 16.28
CA ILE A 942 23.10 -34.95 16.66
C ILE A 942 22.33 -34.27 17.79
N ALA A 943 20.99 -34.41 17.82
CA ALA A 943 20.16 -34.01 18.95
C ALA A 943 20.60 -34.70 20.25
N ARG A 944 20.71 -36.04 20.26
CA ARG A 944 21.10 -36.86 21.41
C ARG A 944 22.52 -36.58 21.91
N HIS A 945 23.50 -36.54 21.01
CA HIS A 945 24.92 -36.53 21.37
C HIS A 945 25.50 -35.13 21.63
N PHE A 946 24.88 -34.07 21.12
CA PHE A 946 25.34 -32.70 21.34
C PHE A 946 24.21 -31.70 21.59
N ALA A 947 23.29 -31.53 20.63
CA ALA A 947 22.47 -30.32 20.60
C ALA A 947 21.47 -30.21 21.76
N VAL A 948 20.76 -31.29 22.13
CA VAL A 948 19.85 -31.30 23.28
C VAL A 948 20.59 -31.22 24.62
N PRO A 949 21.58 -32.09 24.95
CA PRO A 949 22.25 -32.03 26.25
C PRO A 949 22.99 -30.71 26.47
N TYR A 950 23.73 -30.21 25.46
CA TYR A 950 24.42 -28.92 25.56
C TYR A 950 23.43 -27.76 25.79
N ASN A 951 22.34 -27.68 25.04
CA ASN A 951 21.39 -26.57 25.20
C ASN A 951 20.57 -26.67 26.49
N ARG A 952 20.14 -27.87 26.92
CA ARG A 952 19.49 -28.03 28.24
C ARG A 952 20.41 -27.59 29.38
N LYS A 953 21.71 -27.92 29.29
CA LYS A 953 22.74 -27.51 30.24
C LYS A 953 22.97 -25.99 30.22
N LEU A 954 23.18 -25.40 29.04
CA LEU A 954 23.36 -23.96 28.85
C LEU A 954 22.15 -23.14 29.34
N TRP A 955 20.95 -23.43 28.83
CA TRP A 955 19.78 -22.59 29.05
C TRP A 955 19.05 -22.86 30.37
N LYS A 956 19.26 -24.02 31.01
CA LYS A 956 18.56 -24.44 32.25
C LYS A 956 17.04 -24.30 32.16
N THR A 957 16.50 -24.46 30.95
CA THR A 957 15.11 -24.18 30.57
C THR A 957 14.67 -25.29 29.61
N PRO A 958 13.42 -25.79 29.67
CA PRO A 958 12.92 -26.75 28.69
C PRO A 958 13.01 -26.16 27.29
N LEU A 959 13.67 -26.85 26.36
CA LEU A 959 13.89 -26.33 25.00
C LEU A 959 12.54 -26.23 24.25
N ALA A 960 11.60 -27.12 24.57
CA ALA A 960 10.19 -27.05 24.20
C ALA A 960 9.39 -25.83 24.77
N SER A 961 10.05 -24.90 25.47
CA SER A 961 9.47 -23.62 25.92
C SER A 961 10.23 -22.39 25.40
N MET A 962 11.20 -22.60 24.51
CA MET A 962 12.00 -21.55 23.89
C MET A 962 11.64 -21.39 22.42
N GLU A 963 11.44 -20.16 21.95
CA GLU A 963 11.26 -19.87 20.53
C GLU A 963 12.59 -19.90 19.75
N THR A 964 12.48 -20.04 18.43
CA THR A 964 13.60 -20.22 17.49
C THR A 964 14.17 -18.91 16.91
N SER A 965 13.58 -17.75 17.24
CA SER A 965 13.87 -16.45 16.61
C SER A 965 15.33 -15.98 16.73
N TRP A 966 16.01 -16.34 17.82
CA TRP A 966 17.39 -15.93 18.14
C TRP A 966 18.47 -16.72 17.40
N LEU A 967 18.11 -17.80 16.68
CA LEU A 967 19.06 -18.70 16.03
C LEU A 967 19.72 -18.11 14.77
N GLY A 968 19.10 -17.07 14.18
CA GLY A 968 19.47 -16.49 12.89
C GLY A 968 20.96 -16.15 12.75
N GLY A 969 21.67 -16.90 11.92
CA GLY A 969 23.10 -16.70 11.63
C GLY A 969 24.07 -17.10 12.76
N ARG A 970 23.58 -17.66 13.86
CA ARG A 970 24.39 -17.95 15.07
C ARG A 970 24.74 -19.42 15.24
N VAL A 971 23.87 -20.33 14.79
CA VAL A 971 24.19 -21.77 14.75
C VAL A 971 24.40 -22.19 13.29
N PRO A 972 25.53 -22.84 12.94
CA PRO A 972 25.74 -23.33 11.58
C PRO A 972 24.72 -24.38 11.16
N LEU A 973 24.21 -24.25 9.93
CA LEU A 973 23.25 -25.16 9.31
C LEU A 973 23.93 -25.83 8.10
N PRO A 974 24.68 -26.93 8.30
CA PRO A 974 25.23 -27.70 7.20
C PRO A 974 24.12 -28.41 6.42
N ASP A 975 24.33 -28.60 5.12
CA ASP A 975 23.56 -29.59 4.35
C ASP A 975 24.03 -31.03 4.66
N LEU A 976 23.28 -32.03 4.20
CA LEU A 976 23.59 -33.43 4.48
C LEU A 976 24.95 -33.87 3.90
N ALA A 977 25.36 -33.34 2.74
CA ALA A 977 26.65 -33.67 2.15
C ALA A 977 27.82 -33.13 3.00
N GLN A 978 27.65 -31.96 3.63
CA GLN A 978 28.60 -31.43 4.62
C GLN A 978 28.63 -32.27 5.91
N ILE A 979 27.49 -32.80 6.38
CA ILE A 979 27.43 -33.72 7.55
C ILE A 979 28.19 -35.02 7.23
N VAL A 980 27.92 -35.62 6.06
CA VAL A 980 28.58 -36.87 5.61
C VAL A 980 30.07 -36.66 5.33
N SER A 981 30.45 -35.58 4.64
CA SER A 981 31.86 -35.24 4.40
C SER A 981 32.62 -35.01 5.72
N GLY A 982 32.01 -34.29 6.66
CA GLY A 982 32.53 -34.06 8.01
C GLY A 982 32.57 -35.28 8.93
N ALA A 983 31.95 -36.40 8.54
CA ALA A 983 32.12 -37.71 9.16
C ALA A 983 33.28 -38.50 8.55
N LEU A 984 33.52 -38.36 7.24
CA LEU A 984 34.54 -39.08 6.48
C LEU A 984 35.94 -38.46 6.58
N ALA A 985 36.06 -37.16 6.85
CA ALA A 985 37.35 -36.46 6.93
C ALA A 985 37.36 -35.33 7.99
N PRO A 986 38.54 -34.94 8.52
CA PRO A 986 38.66 -33.79 9.40
C PRO A 986 38.30 -32.46 8.72
N LEU A 987 37.60 -31.58 9.44
CA LEU A 987 37.32 -30.22 8.98
C LEU A 987 38.60 -29.37 8.93
N GLU A 988 39.07 -29.01 7.72
CA GLU A 988 40.30 -28.23 7.53
C GLU A 988 40.24 -26.80 8.12
N LYS A 989 39.09 -26.13 8.01
CA LYS A 989 38.96 -24.66 8.22
C LYS A 989 37.87 -24.34 9.25
N PRO A 990 38.08 -23.35 10.16
CA PRO A 990 37.04 -22.88 11.07
C PRO A 990 35.84 -22.27 10.33
N VAL A 991 34.61 -22.65 10.70
CA VAL A 991 33.35 -22.19 10.07
C VAL A 991 32.55 -21.28 11.01
N GLY A 992 32.02 -20.18 10.50
CA GLY A 992 31.13 -19.24 11.21
C GLY A 992 31.64 -17.78 11.23
N PRO A 993 30.83 -16.81 11.70
CA PRO A 993 31.17 -15.37 11.65
C PRO A 993 32.35 -14.97 12.55
N ASN A 994 32.78 -15.83 13.46
CA ASN A 994 33.96 -15.66 14.31
C ASN A 994 35.10 -16.63 13.96
N ALA A 995 35.16 -17.15 12.73
CA ALA A 995 36.22 -18.06 12.26
C ALA A 995 37.63 -17.44 12.36
N ARG A 996 37.72 -16.12 12.23
CA ARG A 996 38.81 -15.26 12.70
C ARG A 996 38.25 -14.37 13.81
N PHE A 997 39.03 -14.11 14.86
CA PHE A 997 38.64 -13.20 15.95
C PHE A 997 39.85 -12.39 16.44
N GLY A 998 39.56 -11.29 17.13
CA GLY A 998 40.53 -10.42 17.77
C GLY A 998 40.43 -10.47 19.29
N TYR A 999 41.51 -10.16 19.99
CA TYR A 999 41.54 -10.00 21.44
C TYR A 999 42.62 -8.98 21.85
N PRO A 1000 42.47 -8.23 22.96
CA PRO A 1000 43.51 -7.27 23.36
C PRO A 1000 44.83 -7.96 23.76
N LEU A 1001 45.97 -7.44 23.28
CA LEU A 1001 47.29 -8.01 23.60
C LEU A 1001 47.60 -7.90 25.10
N ARG A 1002 47.20 -6.83 25.79
CA ARG A 1002 47.44 -6.61 27.23
C ARG A 1002 46.19 -6.03 27.90
N GLY A 1003 46.01 -6.37 29.19
CA GLY A 1003 44.94 -5.84 30.04
C GLY A 1003 43.58 -6.53 29.88
N GLY A 1004 43.51 -7.68 29.20
CA GLY A 1004 42.27 -8.43 28.96
C GLY A 1004 41.21 -7.63 28.19
N PHE A 1005 39.96 -8.10 28.19
CA PHE A 1005 38.88 -7.37 27.52
C PHE A 1005 38.56 -6.01 28.19
N GLN A 1006 38.95 -5.82 29.46
CA GLN A 1006 38.94 -4.53 30.15
C GLN A 1006 39.73 -3.44 29.39
N ALA A 1007 40.80 -3.79 28.67
CA ALA A 1007 41.58 -2.82 27.90
C ALA A 1007 40.75 -2.13 26.82
N LEU A 1008 39.85 -2.85 26.15
CA LEU A 1008 38.93 -2.29 25.16
C LEU A 1008 37.89 -1.36 25.81
N MET A 1009 37.46 -1.66 27.03
CA MET A 1009 36.54 -0.79 27.79
C MET A 1009 37.26 0.49 28.25
N ASN A 1010 38.51 0.36 28.71
CA ASN A 1010 39.34 1.48 29.13
C ASN A 1010 39.74 2.39 27.95
N GLY A 1011 39.85 1.83 26.74
CA GLY A 1011 40.12 2.57 25.50
C GLY A 1011 39.12 3.69 25.21
N PHE A 1012 37.88 3.61 25.71
CA PHE A 1012 36.92 4.71 25.56
C PHE A 1012 37.29 5.95 26.37
N LEU A 1013 37.95 5.79 27.52
CA LEU A 1013 38.10 6.84 28.53
C LEU A 1013 38.85 8.09 28.05
N PRO A 1014 39.95 8.00 27.26
CA PRO A 1014 40.60 9.18 26.67
C PRO A 1014 39.74 9.93 25.63
N HIS A 1015 38.66 9.31 25.14
CA HIS A 1015 37.80 9.84 24.09
C HIS A 1015 36.41 10.28 24.60
N LEU A 1016 36.07 10.02 25.86
CA LEU A 1016 34.82 10.49 26.45
C LEU A 1016 34.84 12.02 26.61
N SER A 1017 33.78 12.67 26.13
CA SER A 1017 33.49 14.10 26.42
C SER A 1017 32.20 14.30 27.22
N CYS A 1018 31.57 13.21 27.64
CA CYS A 1018 30.54 13.17 28.68
C CYS A 1018 31.17 13.14 30.08
N THR A 1019 30.37 13.35 31.12
CA THR A 1019 30.77 13.02 32.50
C THR A 1019 30.59 11.52 32.73
N LEU A 1020 31.53 10.87 33.43
CA LEU A 1020 31.41 9.49 33.91
C LEU A 1020 31.61 9.48 35.43
N GLU A 1021 30.62 8.98 36.17
CA GLU A 1021 30.70 8.76 37.62
C GLU A 1021 30.67 7.26 37.92
N THR A 1022 31.77 6.72 38.45
CA THR A 1022 31.84 5.34 38.98
C THR A 1022 31.50 5.30 40.47
N GLY A 1023 31.34 4.10 41.04
CA GLY A 1023 30.95 3.89 42.45
C GLY A 1023 29.55 4.41 42.81
N THR A 1024 28.75 4.79 41.82
CA THR A 1024 27.51 5.58 41.97
C THR A 1024 26.30 4.73 41.60
N ALA A 1025 25.60 4.21 42.62
CA ALA A 1025 24.43 3.37 42.41
C ALA A 1025 23.13 4.18 42.34
N VAL A 1026 22.21 3.77 41.46
CA VAL A 1026 20.82 4.26 41.45
C VAL A 1026 20.05 3.52 42.54
N ALA A 1027 19.41 4.28 43.43
CA ALA A 1027 18.53 3.75 44.47
C ALA A 1027 17.06 3.67 43.99
N GLU A 1028 16.61 4.66 43.22
CA GLU A 1028 15.22 4.77 42.77
C GLU A 1028 15.10 5.58 41.47
N ILE A 1029 14.13 5.23 40.62
CA ILE A 1029 13.78 5.98 39.41
C ILE A 1029 12.32 6.43 39.51
N GLN A 1030 12.05 7.70 39.17
CA GLN A 1030 10.74 8.32 39.22
C GLN A 1030 10.36 8.85 37.82
N PRO A 1031 9.73 8.01 36.96
CA PRO A 1031 9.50 8.35 35.55
C PRO A 1031 8.60 9.57 35.34
N GLN A 1032 7.60 9.76 36.20
CA GLN A 1032 6.61 10.84 36.10
C GLN A 1032 7.22 12.23 36.31
N SER A 1033 8.20 12.35 37.22
CA SER A 1033 8.97 13.57 37.50
C SER A 1033 10.26 13.68 36.67
N ARG A 1034 10.57 12.63 35.90
CA ARG A 1034 11.84 12.44 35.18
C ARG A 1034 13.06 12.61 36.08
N SER A 1035 13.05 11.96 37.23
CA SER A 1035 14.13 12.04 38.21
C SER A 1035 14.66 10.69 38.64
N VAL A 1036 15.91 10.67 39.09
CA VAL A 1036 16.65 9.51 39.59
C VAL A 1036 17.28 9.87 40.92
N THR A 1037 17.05 9.04 41.94
CA THR A 1037 17.64 9.16 43.27
C THR A 1037 18.86 8.22 43.35
N LEU A 1038 20.00 8.76 43.75
CA LEU A 1038 21.25 8.01 43.90
C LEU A 1038 21.43 7.53 45.35
N SER A 1039 22.25 6.50 45.54
CA SER A 1039 22.52 5.88 46.85
C SER A 1039 23.22 6.82 47.85
N ASP A 1040 23.82 7.91 47.37
CA ASP A 1040 24.43 8.97 48.18
C ASP A 1040 23.43 10.08 48.59
N GLY A 1041 22.17 9.99 48.15
CA GLY A 1041 21.12 10.98 48.42
C GLY A 1041 21.03 12.13 47.41
N ARG A 1042 21.86 12.16 46.35
CA ARG A 1042 21.68 13.11 45.24
C ARG A 1042 20.44 12.76 44.43
N HIS A 1043 19.76 13.79 43.93
CA HIS A 1043 18.63 13.66 43.01
C HIS A 1043 18.95 14.35 41.68
N LEU A 1044 19.04 13.56 40.61
CA LEU A 1044 19.22 14.05 39.24
C LEU A 1044 17.86 14.15 38.56
N GLN A 1045 17.66 15.18 37.73
CA GLN A 1045 16.52 15.30 36.83
C GLN A 1045 17.02 15.20 35.38
N TYR A 1046 16.33 14.43 34.54
CA TYR A 1046 16.76 14.17 33.16
C TYR A 1046 15.75 14.71 32.13
N ASP A 1047 16.26 15.26 31.03
CA ASP A 1047 15.41 15.49 29.84
C ASP A 1047 15.16 14.18 29.09
N GLN A 1048 16.21 13.37 28.92
CA GLN A 1048 16.18 12.03 28.32
C GLN A 1048 17.05 11.07 29.14
N LEU A 1049 16.64 9.81 29.29
CA LEU A 1049 17.37 8.77 30.00
C LEU A 1049 17.65 7.58 29.07
N ILE A 1050 18.90 7.12 29.03
CA ILE A 1050 19.33 5.91 28.31
C ILE A 1050 19.64 4.83 29.35
N SER A 1051 18.85 3.76 29.39
CA SER A 1051 19.13 2.61 30.25
C SER A 1051 19.96 1.57 29.50
N THR A 1052 21.04 1.09 30.13
CA THR A 1052 21.70 -0.19 29.79
C THR A 1052 21.52 -1.26 30.88
N LEU A 1053 20.75 -0.95 31.94
CA LEU A 1053 20.42 -1.84 33.05
C LEU A 1053 19.53 -3.02 32.60
N PRO A 1054 19.56 -4.17 33.30
CA PRO A 1054 18.61 -5.26 33.08
C PRO A 1054 17.14 -4.78 33.16
N LEU A 1055 16.32 -5.13 32.19
CA LEU A 1055 14.96 -4.61 32.06
C LEU A 1055 14.05 -4.89 33.28
N PRO A 1056 14.12 -6.07 33.96
CA PRO A 1056 13.43 -6.30 35.23
C PRO A 1056 13.95 -5.41 36.36
N GLU A 1057 15.26 -5.18 36.43
CA GLU A 1057 15.90 -4.34 37.45
C GLU A 1057 15.54 -2.86 37.26
N LEU A 1058 15.49 -2.38 36.01
CA LEU A 1058 15.03 -1.04 35.65
C LEU A 1058 13.59 -0.79 36.14
N VAL A 1059 12.69 -1.76 35.94
CA VAL A 1059 11.30 -1.68 36.43
C VAL A 1059 11.24 -1.84 37.95
N ARG A 1060 12.09 -2.68 38.57
CA ARG A 1060 12.19 -2.82 40.04
C ARG A 1060 12.59 -1.50 40.71
N LEU A 1061 13.52 -0.75 40.12
CA LEU A 1061 13.95 0.58 40.61
C LEU A 1061 12.85 1.66 40.51
N MET A 1062 11.80 1.44 39.71
CA MET A 1062 10.60 2.30 39.66
C MET A 1062 9.53 1.86 40.67
N GLY A 1063 9.49 0.55 40.98
CA GLY A 1063 8.54 -0.05 41.91
C GLY A 1063 7.09 0.23 41.53
N ALA A 1064 6.29 0.63 42.51
CA ALA A 1064 4.86 0.95 42.34
C ALA A 1064 4.58 2.13 41.37
N ARG A 1065 5.60 2.89 40.93
CA ARG A 1065 5.46 3.95 39.92
C ARG A 1065 5.36 3.41 38.49
N ALA A 1066 5.78 2.18 38.24
CA ALA A 1066 5.50 1.48 37.00
C ALA A 1066 4.07 0.89 37.05
N PRO A 1067 3.27 0.92 35.96
CA PRO A 1067 1.96 0.30 35.94
C PRO A 1067 2.02 -1.20 36.29
N GLN A 1068 1.00 -1.73 36.96
CA GLN A 1068 0.97 -3.14 37.39
C GLN A 1068 1.20 -4.13 36.23
N ALA A 1069 0.67 -3.85 35.05
CA ALA A 1069 0.90 -4.67 33.84
C ALA A 1069 2.36 -4.64 33.37
N VAL A 1070 3.08 -3.53 33.55
CA VAL A 1070 4.52 -3.41 33.25
C VAL A 1070 5.34 -4.17 34.29
N GLN A 1071 5.00 -4.06 35.58
CA GLN A 1071 5.63 -4.84 36.65
C GLN A 1071 5.44 -6.35 36.42
N GLN A 1072 4.23 -6.77 36.05
CA GLN A 1072 3.91 -8.17 35.74
C GLN A 1072 4.68 -8.66 34.51
N ALA A 1073 4.68 -7.91 33.41
CA ALA A 1073 5.47 -8.26 32.23
C ALA A 1073 6.98 -8.38 32.55
N ALA A 1074 7.52 -7.45 33.35
CA ALA A 1074 8.92 -7.47 33.77
C ALA A 1074 9.26 -8.70 34.64
N SER A 1075 8.36 -9.11 35.54
CA SER A 1075 8.51 -10.31 36.37
C SER A 1075 8.44 -11.63 35.57
N GLN A 1076 7.92 -11.60 34.34
CA GLN A 1076 7.85 -12.77 33.47
C GLN A 1076 9.07 -12.91 32.55
N LEU A 1077 9.98 -11.94 32.51
CA LEU A 1077 11.16 -11.96 31.64
C LEU A 1077 12.22 -12.95 32.16
N ARG A 1078 12.32 -14.11 31.50
CA ARG A 1078 13.25 -15.17 31.88
C ARG A 1078 14.69 -14.88 31.46
N HIS A 1079 15.62 -15.34 32.30
CA HIS A 1079 17.06 -15.30 32.07
C HIS A 1079 17.74 -16.51 32.71
N THR A 1080 19.01 -16.72 32.37
CA THR A 1080 19.89 -17.72 32.97
C THR A 1080 21.18 -17.04 33.43
N SER A 1081 21.57 -17.34 34.66
CA SER A 1081 22.77 -16.83 35.31
C SER A 1081 24.01 -17.63 34.89
N VAL A 1082 25.19 -17.02 34.99
CA VAL A 1082 26.47 -17.71 34.85
C VAL A 1082 27.33 -17.47 36.09
N CYS A 1083 28.01 -18.51 36.54
CA CYS A 1083 29.13 -18.47 37.47
C CYS A 1083 30.38 -18.89 36.69
N CYS A 1084 31.41 -18.05 36.68
CA CYS A 1084 32.71 -18.34 36.08
C CYS A 1084 33.69 -18.70 37.19
N VAL A 1085 34.29 -19.89 37.13
CA VAL A 1085 35.40 -20.31 37.99
C VAL A 1085 36.69 -20.18 37.19
N ASN A 1086 37.52 -19.21 37.56
CA ASN A 1086 38.83 -18.97 36.97
C ASN A 1086 39.87 -19.84 37.67
N LEU A 1087 40.75 -20.49 36.92
CA LEU A 1087 41.84 -21.32 37.42
C LEU A 1087 43.15 -20.92 36.71
N GLY A 1088 44.16 -20.54 37.50
CA GLY A 1088 45.53 -20.33 37.05
C GLY A 1088 46.38 -21.53 37.40
N ILE A 1089 46.80 -22.28 36.38
CA ILE A 1089 47.49 -23.57 36.52
C ILE A 1089 49.01 -23.37 36.43
N GLY A 1090 49.79 -24.13 37.19
CA GLY A 1090 51.26 -24.11 37.24
C GLY A 1090 51.98 -24.85 36.11
N ARG A 1091 51.32 -25.01 34.96
CA ARG A 1091 51.87 -25.64 33.76
C ARG A 1091 51.55 -24.78 32.53
N PRO A 1092 52.52 -24.49 31.64
CA PRO A 1092 52.26 -23.75 30.39
C PRO A 1092 51.68 -24.66 29.30
N ALA A 1093 51.15 -24.06 28.23
CA ALA A 1093 50.73 -24.76 27.00
C ALA A 1093 49.79 -25.96 27.23
N ILE A 1094 48.75 -25.77 28.05
CA ILE A 1094 47.83 -26.85 28.45
C ILE A 1094 47.00 -27.39 27.28
N SER A 1095 46.63 -26.53 26.32
CA SER A 1095 46.05 -26.92 25.03
C SER A 1095 46.18 -25.76 24.05
N GLU A 1096 46.18 -26.04 22.75
CA GLU A 1096 46.16 -25.02 21.66
C GLU A 1096 44.73 -24.48 21.36
N LYS A 1097 43.74 -24.88 22.16
CA LYS A 1097 42.31 -24.58 21.93
C LYS A 1097 41.95 -23.24 22.56
N HIS A 1098 41.05 -22.46 21.96
CA HIS A 1098 40.57 -21.20 22.54
C HIS A 1098 39.35 -21.38 23.44
N TRP A 1099 38.41 -22.25 23.05
CA TRP A 1099 37.33 -22.68 23.92
C TRP A 1099 36.78 -24.05 23.53
N ILE A 1100 36.18 -24.72 24.52
CA ILE A 1100 35.71 -26.09 24.44
C ILE A 1100 34.28 -26.16 25.01
N TYR A 1101 33.35 -26.75 24.27
CA TYR A 1101 31.97 -27.00 24.71
C TYR A 1101 31.82 -28.42 25.29
N TYR A 1102 31.09 -28.54 26.41
CA TYR A 1102 30.94 -29.80 27.16
C TYR A 1102 29.45 -30.18 27.31
N PRO A 1103 28.88 -30.97 26.38
CA PRO A 1103 27.50 -31.49 26.49
C PRO A 1103 27.28 -32.45 27.67
N GLY A 1104 28.28 -33.26 28.05
CA GLY A 1104 28.16 -34.31 29.07
C GLY A 1104 28.17 -33.82 30.52
N ASP A 1105 28.25 -34.76 31.48
CA ASP A 1105 27.96 -34.54 32.91
C ASP A 1105 29.02 -33.78 33.73
N THR A 1106 29.85 -32.93 33.11
CA THR A 1106 30.67 -31.95 33.83
C THR A 1106 29.79 -30.80 34.38
N LEU A 1107 30.27 -30.11 35.41
CA LEU A 1107 29.59 -28.94 35.95
C LEU A 1107 29.57 -27.76 34.98
N PHE A 1108 30.72 -27.42 34.39
CA PHE A 1108 30.84 -26.36 33.38
C PHE A 1108 30.23 -26.78 32.04
N HIS A 1109 29.56 -25.86 31.35
CA HIS A 1109 29.06 -26.08 29.99
C HIS A 1109 30.08 -25.70 28.92
N ARG A 1110 31.01 -24.79 29.26
CA ARG A 1110 32.09 -24.28 28.39
C ARG A 1110 33.34 -24.01 29.23
N ILE A 1111 34.52 -24.28 28.67
CA ILE A 1111 35.79 -23.71 29.16
C ILE A 1111 36.31 -22.73 28.13
N PHE A 1112 36.72 -21.55 28.57
CA PHE A 1112 37.46 -20.55 27.79
C PHE A 1112 38.93 -20.56 28.22
N LEU A 1113 39.84 -20.81 27.29
CA LEU A 1113 41.28 -20.91 27.54
C LEU A 1113 41.91 -19.55 27.24
N GLN A 1114 41.70 -18.60 28.15
CA GLN A 1114 42.10 -17.20 27.99
C GLN A 1114 43.60 -17.02 27.76
N GLY A 1115 44.43 -17.93 28.27
CA GLY A 1115 45.86 -17.98 27.99
C GLY A 1115 46.24 -18.06 26.49
N ASN A 1116 45.32 -18.50 25.62
CA ASN A 1116 45.49 -18.49 24.16
C ASN A 1116 44.85 -17.28 23.47
N ALA A 1117 43.98 -16.53 24.15
CA ALA A 1117 43.41 -15.30 23.59
C ALA A 1117 44.49 -14.20 23.44
N SER A 1118 45.40 -14.10 24.41
CA SER A 1118 46.65 -13.37 24.29
C SER A 1118 47.79 -14.07 25.07
N PRO A 1119 49.02 -14.13 24.52
CA PRO A 1119 50.20 -14.66 25.22
C PRO A 1119 50.63 -13.84 26.44
N HIS A 1120 49.98 -12.70 26.75
CA HIS A 1120 50.22 -11.92 27.96
C HIS A 1120 49.11 -12.06 29.01
N CYS A 1121 48.13 -12.95 28.82
CA CYS A 1121 47.18 -13.31 29.88
C CYS A 1121 47.74 -14.35 30.88
N ASN A 1122 48.92 -14.93 30.60
CA ASN A 1122 49.60 -15.92 31.43
C ASN A 1122 50.89 -15.34 32.04
N PRO A 1123 51.22 -15.66 33.32
CA PRO A 1123 52.56 -15.46 33.85
C PRO A 1123 53.53 -16.53 33.30
N PRO A 1124 54.86 -16.31 33.34
CA PRO A 1124 55.83 -17.30 32.87
C PRO A 1124 55.70 -18.65 33.59
N GLY A 1125 55.47 -19.72 32.83
CA GLY A 1125 55.28 -21.08 33.35
C GLY A 1125 53.84 -21.43 33.77
N GLY A 1126 52.91 -20.48 33.75
CA GLY A 1126 51.50 -20.74 34.07
C GLY A 1126 50.59 -20.78 32.83
N PHE A 1127 49.36 -21.24 33.02
CA PHE A 1127 48.28 -21.13 32.03
C PHE A 1127 46.91 -20.87 32.68
N GLY A 1128 46.19 -19.84 32.22
CA GLY A 1128 44.87 -19.43 32.73
C GLY A 1128 43.69 -19.97 31.91
N LEU A 1129 42.70 -20.55 32.59
CA LEU A 1129 41.42 -20.97 32.00
C LEU A 1129 40.23 -20.56 32.87
N THR A 1130 39.05 -20.45 32.25
CA THR A 1130 37.78 -20.08 32.89
C THR A 1130 36.71 -21.13 32.60
N CYS A 1131 36.18 -21.74 33.65
CA CYS A 1131 35.08 -22.70 33.62
C CYS A 1131 33.73 -21.97 33.77
N GLU A 1132 32.88 -21.99 32.75
CA GLU A 1132 31.59 -21.31 32.75
C GLU A 1132 30.45 -22.26 33.14
N ILE A 1133 29.72 -21.94 34.19
CA ILE A 1133 28.68 -22.77 34.82
C ILE A 1133 27.37 -22.02 34.82
N THR A 1134 26.31 -22.61 34.28
CA THR A 1134 24.98 -21.99 34.19
C THR A 1134 24.09 -22.40 35.36
N TRP A 1135 23.31 -21.45 35.89
CA TRP A 1135 22.38 -21.67 37.01
C TRP A 1135 21.15 -20.75 36.92
N ARG A 1136 20.10 -21.08 37.67
CA ARG A 1136 18.87 -20.27 37.86
C ARG A 1136 18.37 -20.47 39.30
N ASP A 1137 17.49 -19.61 39.80
CA ASP A 1137 16.97 -19.74 41.19
C ASP A 1137 16.23 -21.07 41.45
N ASP A 1138 15.59 -21.64 40.42
CA ASP A 1138 14.93 -22.95 40.43
C ASP A 1138 15.88 -24.13 40.13
N GLN A 1139 17.12 -23.85 39.70
CA GLN A 1139 18.19 -24.81 39.41
C GLN A 1139 19.55 -24.23 39.84
N PRO A 1140 19.80 -24.09 41.16
CA PRO A 1140 20.99 -23.44 41.70
C PRO A 1140 22.27 -24.26 41.45
N LEU A 1141 23.41 -23.66 41.80
CA LEU A 1141 24.70 -24.35 41.82
C LEU A 1141 24.68 -25.48 42.88
N PRO A 1142 25.37 -26.62 42.65
CA PRO A 1142 25.37 -27.74 43.59
C PRO A 1142 26.18 -27.48 44.87
N CYS A 1143 27.03 -26.44 44.86
CA CYS A 1143 27.87 -25.98 45.95
C CYS A 1143 28.33 -24.53 45.64
N GLU A 1144 28.95 -23.87 46.62
CA GLU A 1144 29.46 -22.49 46.49
C GLU A 1144 30.87 -22.37 47.08
N GLY A 1145 31.58 -21.28 46.76
CA GLY A 1145 32.92 -21.00 47.28
C GLY A 1145 33.96 -22.06 46.91
N GLU A 1146 34.87 -22.38 47.84
CA GLU A 1146 35.94 -23.38 47.64
C GLU A 1146 35.43 -24.76 47.19
N ALA A 1147 34.24 -25.18 47.64
CA ALA A 1147 33.64 -26.45 47.22
C ALA A 1147 33.24 -26.45 45.72
N LEU A 1148 32.91 -25.27 45.17
CA LEU A 1148 32.65 -25.09 43.75
C LEU A 1148 33.95 -25.07 42.93
N ILE A 1149 35.00 -24.42 43.47
CA ILE A 1149 36.34 -24.38 42.87
C ILE A 1149 36.92 -25.81 42.77
N GLN A 1150 36.90 -26.56 43.88
CA GLN A 1150 37.37 -27.95 43.90
C GLN A 1150 36.59 -28.81 42.91
N ARG A 1151 35.25 -28.70 42.89
CA ARG A 1151 34.43 -29.47 41.95
C ARG A 1151 34.71 -29.13 40.47
N CYS A 1152 35.12 -27.90 40.17
CA CYS A 1152 35.60 -27.54 38.84
C CYS A 1152 36.97 -28.13 38.51
N ILE A 1153 37.89 -28.18 39.48
CA ILE A 1153 39.19 -28.86 39.34
C ILE A 1153 38.98 -30.36 39.08
N ASP A 1154 38.14 -31.03 39.89
CA ASP A 1154 37.79 -32.45 39.73
C ASP A 1154 37.22 -32.75 38.33
N ASP A 1155 36.29 -31.91 37.85
CA ASP A 1155 35.72 -32.08 36.51
C ASP A 1155 36.70 -31.70 35.38
N CYS A 1156 37.70 -30.85 35.63
CA CYS A 1156 38.77 -30.57 34.66
C CYS A 1156 39.78 -31.73 34.55
N ILE A 1157 40.14 -32.35 35.68
CA ILE A 1157 40.93 -33.59 35.72
C ILE A 1157 40.18 -34.70 34.97
N ARG A 1158 38.88 -34.87 35.27
CA ARG A 1158 38.03 -35.91 34.67
C ARG A 1158 37.91 -35.83 33.14
N VAL A 1159 38.02 -34.65 32.53
CA VAL A 1159 38.03 -34.49 31.05
C VAL A 1159 39.44 -34.36 30.45
N GLY A 1160 40.48 -34.58 31.26
CA GLY A 1160 41.88 -34.50 30.84
C GLY A 1160 42.29 -33.14 30.28
N ILE A 1161 41.71 -32.03 30.76
CA ILE A 1161 42.19 -30.69 30.42
C ILE A 1161 43.30 -30.22 31.39
N ILE A 1162 43.34 -30.76 32.61
CA ILE A 1162 44.47 -30.66 33.54
C ILE A 1162 44.76 -32.06 34.13
N ASN A 1163 45.92 -32.23 34.76
CA ASN A 1163 46.33 -33.48 35.41
C ASN A 1163 46.06 -33.44 36.93
N GLU A 1164 46.18 -34.60 37.60
CA GLU A 1164 46.17 -34.67 39.07
C GLU A 1164 47.42 -34.04 39.72
N ASP A 1165 48.53 -33.91 38.98
CA ASP A 1165 49.80 -33.34 39.45
C ASP A 1165 50.00 -31.84 39.09
N ASP A 1166 49.00 -31.21 38.45
CA ASP A 1166 49.03 -29.78 38.12
C ASP A 1166 48.76 -28.89 39.34
N GLU A 1167 49.72 -28.03 39.71
CA GLU A 1167 49.55 -27.07 40.80
C GLU A 1167 48.53 -25.97 40.44
N ILE A 1168 47.53 -25.73 41.29
CA ILE A 1168 46.58 -24.61 41.15
C ILE A 1168 47.19 -23.37 41.80
N LEU A 1169 47.90 -22.56 41.03
CA LEU A 1169 48.57 -21.34 41.49
C LEU A 1169 47.57 -20.27 41.96
N THR A 1170 46.41 -20.16 41.32
CA THR A 1170 45.33 -19.27 41.81
C THR A 1170 43.94 -19.69 41.32
N SER A 1171 42.90 -19.21 42.02
CA SER A 1171 41.51 -19.39 41.60
C SER A 1171 40.63 -18.22 42.03
N SER A 1172 39.54 -17.95 41.29
CA SER A 1172 38.53 -16.95 41.66
C SER A 1172 37.16 -17.27 41.08
N ILE A 1173 36.11 -16.68 41.66
CA ILE A 1173 34.71 -16.86 41.25
C ILE A 1173 34.13 -15.52 40.80
N VAL A 1174 33.47 -15.49 39.64
CA VAL A 1174 32.71 -14.34 39.14
C VAL A 1174 31.25 -14.75 38.90
N ASN A 1175 30.31 -14.05 39.55
CA ASN A 1175 28.88 -14.30 39.41
C ASN A 1175 28.18 -13.25 38.54
N MET A 1176 27.54 -13.72 37.48
CA MET A 1176 26.77 -12.95 36.50
C MET A 1176 25.29 -13.34 36.58
N PRO A 1177 24.46 -12.68 37.42
CA PRO A 1177 23.04 -13.02 37.55
C PRO A 1177 22.28 -12.83 36.23
N TYR A 1178 22.49 -11.71 35.54
CA TYR A 1178 22.00 -11.52 34.17
C TYR A 1178 23.12 -11.81 33.19
N ALA A 1179 23.19 -13.06 32.69
CA ALA A 1179 24.15 -13.49 31.67
C ALA A 1179 23.46 -13.80 30.34
N TYR A 1180 22.47 -14.70 30.31
CA TYR A 1180 21.73 -15.08 29.12
C TYR A 1180 20.26 -14.66 29.21
N VAL A 1181 19.79 -13.92 28.20
CA VAL A 1181 18.36 -13.64 27.99
C VAL A 1181 17.70 -14.88 27.42
N VAL A 1182 16.64 -15.38 28.05
CA VAL A 1182 15.89 -16.54 27.56
C VAL A 1182 14.82 -16.06 26.57
N TYR A 1183 14.81 -16.69 25.39
CA TYR A 1183 13.81 -16.47 24.35
C TYR A 1183 12.65 -17.44 24.56
N ASP A 1184 11.79 -17.16 25.53
CA ASP A 1184 10.48 -17.83 25.64
C ASP A 1184 9.43 -17.12 24.77
N HIS A 1185 8.30 -17.80 24.54
CA HIS A 1185 7.20 -17.33 23.69
C HIS A 1185 6.45 -16.09 24.26
N ALA A 1186 6.64 -15.74 25.53
CA ALA A 1186 6.03 -14.55 26.15
C ALA A 1186 6.95 -13.32 26.09
N ARG A 1187 8.28 -13.52 25.99
CA ARG A 1187 9.31 -12.47 25.95
C ARG A 1187 8.94 -11.31 25.04
N SER A 1188 8.61 -11.60 23.77
CA SER A 1188 8.37 -10.57 22.75
C SER A 1188 7.24 -9.60 23.15
N ALA A 1189 6.10 -10.12 23.62
CA ALA A 1189 4.97 -9.31 24.08
C ALA A 1189 5.31 -8.51 25.35
N ASN A 1190 6.00 -9.14 26.31
CA ASN A 1190 6.40 -8.49 27.57
C ASN A 1190 7.41 -7.36 27.34
N VAL A 1191 8.45 -7.59 26.53
CA VAL A 1191 9.44 -6.57 26.14
C VAL A 1191 8.78 -5.43 25.38
N ALA A 1192 7.87 -5.72 24.43
CA ALA A 1192 7.15 -4.70 23.68
C ALA A 1192 6.28 -3.80 24.59
N LEU A 1193 5.57 -4.38 25.57
CA LEU A 1193 4.76 -3.63 26.53
C LEU A 1193 5.62 -2.70 27.40
N ILE A 1194 6.73 -3.20 27.96
CA ILE A 1194 7.63 -2.43 28.82
C ILE A 1194 8.31 -1.31 28.00
N ARG A 1195 8.87 -1.63 26.83
CA ARG A 1195 9.53 -0.67 25.93
C ARG A 1195 8.59 0.44 25.49
N SER A 1196 7.34 0.10 25.12
CA SER A 1196 6.33 1.08 24.71
C SER A 1196 5.95 2.04 25.84
N TRP A 1197 5.83 1.55 27.08
CA TRP A 1197 5.56 2.43 28.22
C TRP A 1197 6.77 3.32 28.55
N LEU A 1198 7.98 2.77 28.61
CA LEU A 1198 9.19 3.53 28.96
C LEU A 1198 9.49 4.66 27.97
N ALA A 1199 9.24 4.45 26.68
CA ALA A 1199 9.37 5.49 25.66
C ALA A 1199 8.52 6.74 25.97
N THR A 1200 7.30 6.57 26.51
CA THR A 1200 6.43 7.70 26.92
C THR A 1200 7.02 8.54 28.07
N GLN A 1201 7.95 7.96 28.84
CA GLN A 1201 8.61 8.60 29.98
C GLN A 1201 9.99 9.19 29.61
N SER A 1202 10.32 9.28 28.31
CA SER A 1202 11.66 9.62 27.81
C SER A 1202 12.77 8.69 28.33
N ILE A 1203 12.44 7.40 28.52
CA ILE A 1203 13.39 6.35 28.87
C ILE A 1203 13.61 5.47 27.65
N HIS A 1204 14.85 5.46 27.16
CA HIS A 1204 15.30 4.73 25.98
C HIS A 1204 16.05 3.47 26.43
N LEU A 1205 15.74 2.33 25.80
CA LEU A 1205 16.38 1.04 26.09
C LEU A 1205 17.49 0.78 25.08
N ALA A 1206 18.69 0.45 25.54
CA ALA A 1206 19.81 0.10 24.68
C ALA A 1206 20.65 -1.07 25.24
N GLY A 1207 21.02 -2.01 24.38
CA GLY A 1207 21.98 -3.07 24.72
C GLY A 1207 21.36 -4.29 25.41
N ARG A 1208 22.18 -5.37 25.49
CA ARG A 1208 21.78 -6.77 25.79
C ARG A 1208 20.67 -6.92 26.83
N TYR A 1209 20.85 -6.34 28.01
CA TYR A 1209 19.95 -6.54 29.15
C TYR A 1209 18.85 -5.49 29.26
N SER A 1210 18.98 -4.32 28.64
CA SER A 1210 17.96 -3.27 28.68
C SER A 1210 16.93 -3.47 27.57
N GLU A 1211 17.39 -3.88 26.39
CA GLU A 1211 16.52 -4.25 25.27
C GLU A 1211 15.96 -5.66 25.36
N TRP A 1212 16.53 -6.47 26.27
CA TRP A 1212 16.21 -7.88 26.50
C TRP A 1212 16.38 -8.75 25.25
N GLU A 1213 17.56 -8.63 24.63
CA GLU A 1213 17.97 -9.31 23.41
C GLU A 1213 19.42 -9.81 23.54
N TYR A 1214 19.74 -10.98 23.00
CA TYR A 1214 21.09 -11.54 23.03
C TYR A 1214 22.00 -10.77 22.05
N TYR A 1215 22.90 -9.94 22.57
CA TYR A 1215 23.93 -9.20 21.83
C TYR A 1215 25.35 -9.68 22.16
N ASN A 1216 26.28 -9.51 21.23
CA ASN A 1216 27.74 -9.55 21.50
C ASN A 1216 28.26 -8.11 21.72
N SER A 1217 29.56 -7.93 21.89
CA SER A 1217 30.20 -6.62 22.11
C SER A 1217 29.99 -5.63 20.95
N ASP A 1218 30.09 -6.08 19.71
CA ASP A 1218 29.87 -5.27 18.50
C ASP A 1218 28.45 -4.69 18.42
N HIS A 1219 27.44 -5.55 18.57
CA HIS A 1219 26.03 -5.17 18.66
C HIS A 1219 25.77 -4.24 19.86
N ALA A 1220 26.47 -4.45 20.98
CA ALA A 1220 26.36 -3.60 22.17
C ALA A 1220 26.92 -2.18 21.94
N PHE A 1221 28.01 -2.02 21.18
CA PHE A 1221 28.49 -0.71 20.74
C PHE A 1221 27.51 -0.05 19.75
N LEU A 1222 27.08 -0.77 18.72
CA LEU A 1222 26.14 -0.26 17.71
C LEU A 1222 24.80 0.18 18.32
N ALA A 1223 24.31 -0.50 19.36
CA ALA A 1223 23.15 -0.07 20.13
C ALA A 1223 23.42 1.24 20.90
N GLY A 1224 24.60 1.39 21.50
CA GLY A 1224 25.04 2.60 22.22
C GLY A 1224 25.15 3.82 21.31
N LYS A 1225 25.78 3.65 20.14
CA LYS A 1225 25.82 4.64 19.05
C LYS A 1225 24.41 5.08 18.65
N ARG A 1226 23.57 4.12 18.23
CA ARG A 1226 22.23 4.39 17.68
C ARG A 1226 21.32 5.12 18.66
N VAL A 1227 21.35 4.75 19.94
CA VAL A 1227 20.52 5.43 20.96
C VAL A 1227 21.04 6.84 21.26
N ALA A 1228 22.36 7.05 21.32
CA ALA A 1228 22.94 8.37 21.58
C ALA A 1228 22.69 9.36 20.43
N GLU A 1229 22.76 8.89 19.19
CA GLU A 1229 22.43 9.67 17.99
C GLU A 1229 20.93 10.00 17.97
N SER A 1230 20.05 9.02 18.14
CA SER A 1230 18.59 9.27 18.20
C SER A 1230 18.18 10.24 19.33
N VAL A 1231 18.80 10.14 20.50
CA VAL A 1231 18.52 11.06 21.62
C VAL A 1231 19.05 12.46 21.36
N LYS A 1232 20.20 12.61 20.66
CA LYS A 1232 20.70 13.90 20.17
C LYS A 1232 19.74 14.58 19.19
N ASP A 1233 19.19 13.82 18.24
CA ASP A 1233 18.29 14.38 17.23
C ASP A 1233 16.98 14.86 17.86
N LEU A 1234 16.42 14.08 18.80
CA LEU A 1234 15.24 14.45 19.59
C LEU A 1234 15.43 15.74 20.41
N LEU A 1235 16.64 15.99 20.93
CA LEU A 1235 16.96 17.19 21.70
C LEU A 1235 17.33 18.39 20.81
N SER A 1236 17.98 18.15 19.68
CA SER A 1236 18.32 19.17 18.69
C SER A 1236 17.05 19.76 18.08
N ASN A 1237 16.10 18.91 17.66
CA ASN A 1237 14.82 19.36 17.11
C ASN A 1237 13.96 20.17 18.10
N ARG A 1238 14.13 19.95 19.42
CA ARG A 1238 13.51 20.81 20.45
C ARG A 1238 14.10 22.22 20.52
N LYS A 1239 15.42 22.36 20.34
CA LYS A 1239 16.16 23.63 20.43
C LYS A 1239 15.99 24.54 19.20
N THR A 1240 15.29 24.07 18.16
CA THR A 1240 14.97 24.84 16.94
C THR A 1240 13.49 25.26 16.87
N ILE A 1241 12.67 24.86 17.86
CA ILE A 1241 11.21 25.07 17.89
C ILE A 1241 10.79 25.98 19.08
N ALA A 1242 11.75 26.38 19.92
CA ALA A 1242 11.58 27.27 21.07
C ALA A 1242 12.48 28.50 20.97
#